data_AF-A0A158BQP7-F1
#
_entry.id   AF-A0A158BQP7-F1
#
_cell.length_a   1.000
_cell.length_b   1.000
_cell.length_c   1.000
_cell.angle_alpha   90.00
_cell.angle_beta   90.00
_cell.angle_gamma   90.00
#
_symmetry.space_group_name_H-M   'P 1'
#
loop_
_entity.id
_entity.type
_entity.pdbx_description
1 polymer ?
#
loop_
_entity_poly.entity_id
_entity_poly.type
_entity_poly.pdbx_seq_one_letter_code
_entity_poly.pdbx_strand_id
1 'polypeptide(L)'
;MAPVWEVDTAAAWLPPAHAAVLALPRLDPYLVWAVATHFDELGGMPAGFVPIAIEAKRNVARAWDLANIASGKDWIWMSELYRYPPAGLEATRFCTAFVTLAFLEHLDVELNGMIERFTLATPVLAGEPLRGDAVNTSDQRQRASASQNTAFGKAVVGVCDDGIAFAHQHFYADAGGAASRVRCFWNQDDPDNSAAGLGYGREMLEAEMRKLMTNAALGGAIDEDAVYLAAGNTSVARRWAHGTATLDLAAGAHPLRPPPPLPDGSAVPAPIAALIAVQFRQPGRTVRDTSGLWLDAQALDAFRYIITRAQDIAGADCRAFINMSYGYFAGPHDGSSMLEEAMDELADTNACSIVLPAGNSNLDRCHGTLTMDAGKTKTLRWRVMPECLTPSFVEIWLPGDADPATIKVNVVPPGAANVDPEAVATGGAASGVIAFRHVGTWTHQGRCLCTVVHRGVGARGAAPMILVALAPTMTRDPKRQPAPHGDWMIQLTNTGANQVTVQAWVQRNETPDGFPPRGRQSRFDDDDYVRFDPYTAQQDYDGASPASWIRREGTLSSIATGAKPCVVGGYQRDGEATAPYSSTGFDQHRDPSFQAAPSVAAVSDRSIVRKGVMAAGTRSSSSIPFEGTSAAAPQILRMSAVPGGPFAPNMAPTNIRDGSRGRAKRQTFANGIATADNRLLDADEQRRRNAEENVGAGNVASDKCGIEDD
;
A
#
# COMPACT_ATOMS: atom_id res chain seq x y z
N MET A 1 -3.95 8.14 -39.33
CA MET A 1 -5.36 8.25 -38.91
C MET A 1 -5.39 8.95 -37.57
N ALA A 2 -6.40 9.76 -37.27
CA ALA A 2 -6.58 10.33 -35.93
C ALA A 2 -6.96 9.20 -34.94
N PRO A 3 -6.72 9.37 -33.63
CA PRO A 3 -7.29 8.48 -32.62
C PRO A 3 -8.82 8.41 -32.72
N VAL A 4 -9.42 7.25 -32.43
CA VAL A 4 -10.87 7.02 -32.50
C VAL A 4 -11.36 6.43 -31.19
N TRP A 5 -12.52 6.89 -30.73
CA TRP A 5 -13.21 6.29 -29.59
C TRP A 5 -14.15 5.19 -30.05
N GLU A 6 -14.12 4.07 -29.32
CA GLU A 6 -15.07 2.97 -29.44
C GLU A 6 -15.70 2.76 -28.07
N VAL A 7 -17.05 2.74 -28.03
CA VAL A 7 -17.79 2.38 -26.81
C VAL A 7 -18.40 1.02 -27.05
N ASP A 8 -17.80 0.03 -26.40
CA ASP A 8 -18.11 -1.36 -26.62
C ASP A 8 -19.33 -1.78 -25.78
N THR A 9 -20.37 -2.23 -26.48
CA THR A 9 -21.62 -2.79 -25.94
C THR A 9 -21.62 -4.33 -25.91
N ALA A 10 -20.64 -4.99 -26.55
CA ALA A 10 -20.59 -6.42 -26.81
C ALA A 10 -19.38 -7.15 -26.19
N ALA A 11 -18.50 -6.44 -25.47
CA ALA A 11 -17.26 -6.96 -24.90
C ALA A 11 -16.26 -7.50 -25.94
N ALA A 12 -16.22 -6.91 -27.14
CA ALA A 12 -15.20 -7.11 -28.17
C ALA A 12 -13.76 -6.86 -27.70
N TRP A 13 -13.53 -6.11 -26.61
CA TRP A 13 -12.21 -6.01 -25.96
C TRP A 13 -11.72 -7.35 -25.39
N LEU A 14 -12.60 -8.31 -25.14
CA LEU A 14 -12.28 -9.63 -24.59
C LEU A 14 -12.21 -10.68 -25.72
N PRO A 15 -11.08 -11.40 -25.89
CA PRO A 15 -11.02 -12.51 -26.83
C PRO A 15 -12.12 -13.57 -26.54
N PRO A 16 -12.77 -14.16 -27.56
CA PRO A 16 -13.88 -15.11 -27.34
C PRO A 16 -13.54 -16.30 -26.44
N ALA A 17 -12.30 -16.78 -26.50
CA ALA A 17 -11.81 -17.88 -25.65
C ALA A 17 -11.81 -17.54 -24.14
N HIS A 18 -11.89 -16.26 -23.78
CA HIS A 18 -11.79 -15.78 -22.40
C HIS A 18 -13.13 -15.24 -21.87
N ALA A 19 -14.24 -15.49 -22.57
CA ALA A 19 -15.58 -15.02 -22.19
C ALA A 19 -16.02 -15.43 -20.78
N ALA A 20 -15.47 -16.53 -20.25
CA ALA A 20 -15.71 -16.99 -18.88
C ALA A 20 -15.40 -15.91 -17.82
N VAL A 21 -14.47 -14.99 -18.07
CA VAL A 21 -14.17 -13.87 -17.15
C VAL A 21 -15.37 -12.94 -16.95
N LEU A 22 -16.30 -12.88 -17.90
CA LEU A 22 -17.53 -12.07 -17.78
C LEU A 22 -18.56 -12.70 -16.84
N ALA A 23 -18.45 -14.00 -16.53
CA ALA A 23 -19.31 -14.69 -15.58
C ALA A 23 -18.95 -14.38 -14.12
N LEU A 24 -17.74 -13.85 -13.86
CA LEU A 24 -17.32 -13.45 -12.53
C LEU A 24 -18.22 -12.33 -11.98
N PRO A 25 -18.87 -12.52 -10.82
CA PRO A 25 -19.76 -11.51 -10.24
C PRO A 25 -19.07 -10.17 -9.98
N ARG A 26 -17.79 -10.21 -9.59
CA ARG A 26 -16.97 -9.05 -9.21
C ARG A 26 -15.67 -9.05 -10.01
N LEU A 27 -15.77 -8.70 -11.29
CA LEU A 27 -14.62 -8.60 -12.20
C LEU A 27 -13.70 -7.43 -11.79
N ASP A 28 -12.39 -7.64 -11.80
CA ASP A 28 -11.40 -6.59 -11.56
C ASP A 28 -11.34 -5.60 -12.75
N PRO A 29 -11.63 -4.30 -12.56
CA PRO A 29 -11.54 -3.30 -13.63
C PRO A 29 -10.12 -3.18 -14.23
N TYR A 30 -9.08 -3.46 -13.45
CA TYR A 30 -7.71 -3.48 -13.96
C TYR A 30 -7.42 -4.68 -14.86
N LEU A 31 -8.10 -5.81 -14.67
CA LEU A 31 -8.03 -6.93 -15.60
C LEU A 31 -8.70 -6.57 -16.94
N VAL A 32 -9.83 -5.86 -16.91
CA VAL A 32 -10.49 -5.35 -18.13
C VAL A 32 -9.56 -4.41 -18.89
N TRP A 33 -8.93 -3.46 -18.19
CA TRP A 33 -7.92 -2.58 -18.78
C TRP A 33 -6.75 -3.37 -19.38
N ALA A 34 -6.15 -4.28 -18.61
CA ALA A 34 -5.03 -5.10 -19.08
C ALA A 34 -5.39 -5.88 -20.35
N VAL A 35 -6.56 -6.50 -20.41
CA VAL A 35 -7.03 -7.21 -21.60
C VAL A 35 -7.24 -6.25 -22.78
N ALA A 36 -7.89 -5.10 -22.57
CA ALA A 36 -8.17 -4.11 -23.61
C ALA A 36 -6.88 -3.50 -24.20
N THR A 37 -5.80 -3.44 -23.42
CA THR A 37 -4.48 -3.00 -23.88
C THR A 37 -3.55 -4.16 -24.26
N HIS A 38 -4.04 -5.40 -24.36
CA HIS A 38 -3.24 -6.59 -24.63
C HIS A 38 -2.03 -6.78 -23.68
N PHE A 39 -2.19 -6.34 -22.43
CA PHE A 39 -1.19 -6.34 -21.36
C PHE A 39 0.06 -5.51 -21.70
N ASP A 40 -0.02 -4.56 -22.65
CA ASP A 40 1.11 -3.74 -23.11
C ASP A 40 1.86 -3.03 -21.97
N GLU A 41 1.15 -2.59 -20.91
CA GLU A 41 1.76 -1.92 -19.75
C GLU A 41 2.25 -2.87 -18.65
N LEU A 42 1.90 -4.15 -18.76
CA LEU A 42 2.25 -5.23 -17.83
C LEU A 42 3.32 -6.16 -18.40
N GLY A 43 3.95 -5.78 -19.51
CA GLY A 43 5.02 -6.53 -20.18
C GLY A 43 4.56 -7.44 -21.34
N GLY A 44 3.29 -7.37 -21.71
CA GLY A 44 2.65 -8.20 -22.74
C GLY A 44 1.88 -9.38 -22.15
N MET A 45 1.24 -10.14 -23.04
CA MET A 45 0.44 -11.30 -22.63
C MET A 45 1.28 -12.30 -21.83
N PRO A 46 0.82 -12.70 -20.63
CA PRO A 46 1.58 -13.64 -19.80
C PRO A 46 1.73 -15.00 -20.48
N ALA A 47 2.97 -15.46 -20.64
CA ALA A 47 3.27 -16.78 -21.21
C ALA A 47 3.24 -17.92 -20.17
N GLY A 48 2.99 -17.60 -18.90
CA GLY A 48 3.05 -18.55 -17.79
C GLY A 48 2.27 -18.07 -16.58
N PHE A 49 2.79 -18.42 -15.40
CA PHE A 49 2.14 -18.15 -14.13
C PHE A 49 2.14 -16.66 -13.77
N VAL A 50 0.96 -16.12 -13.48
CA VAL A 50 0.76 -14.75 -12.98
C VAL A 50 0.23 -14.76 -11.55
N PRO A 51 0.72 -13.86 -10.67
CA PRO A 51 0.19 -13.75 -9.32
C PRO A 51 -1.21 -13.12 -9.31
N ILE A 52 -2.09 -13.68 -8.49
CA ILE A 52 -3.41 -13.14 -8.16
C ILE A 52 -3.62 -13.21 -6.65
N ALA A 53 -4.41 -12.27 -6.13
CA ALA A 53 -4.97 -12.36 -4.78
C ALA A 53 -6.44 -12.80 -4.90
N ILE A 54 -6.87 -13.69 -4.00
CA ILE A 54 -8.17 -14.36 -4.04
C ILE A 54 -8.87 -14.15 -2.69
N GLU A 55 -10.14 -13.78 -2.76
CA GLU A 55 -11.06 -13.93 -1.63
C GLU A 55 -11.91 -15.20 -1.84
N ALA A 56 -11.74 -16.18 -0.95
CA ALA A 56 -12.65 -17.32 -0.91
C ALA A 56 -14.04 -16.92 -0.42
N LYS A 57 -15.07 -17.49 -1.04
CA LYS A 57 -16.46 -17.20 -0.73
C LYS A 57 -16.79 -17.62 0.70
N ARG A 58 -17.27 -16.65 1.47
CA ARG A 58 -17.59 -16.80 2.89
C ARG A 58 -18.56 -17.97 3.10
N ASN A 59 -18.29 -18.79 4.12
CA ASN A 59 -19.07 -19.99 4.47
C ASN A 59 -19.11 -21.10 3.40
N VAL A 60 -18.36 -20.97 2.30
CA VAL A 60 -18.28 -21.98 1.24
C VAL A 60 -16.89 -22.59 1.18
N ALA A 61 -15.85 -21.76 1.14
CA ALA A 61 -14.47 -22.20 1.02
C ALA A 61 -13.54 -21.39 1.92
N ARG A 62 -12.44 -22.02 2.32
CA ARG A 62 -11.29 -21.41 2.99
C ARG A 62 -10.10 -21.35 2.03
N ALA A 63 -9.12 -20.53 2.34
CA ALA A 63 -7.83 -20.50 1.64
C ALA A 63 -7.18 -21.89 1.55
N TRP A 64 -7.30 -22.68 2.63
CA TRP A 64 -6.77 -24.04 2.70
C TRP A 64 -7.49 -25.01 1.74
N ASP A 65 -8.81 -24.87 1.56
CA ASP A 65 -9.58 -25.73 0.65
C ASP A 65 -9.13 -25.49 -0.81
N LEU A 66 -8.93 -24.22 -1.18
CA LEU A 66 -8.39 -23.84 -2.50
C LEU A 66 -6.96 -24.38 -2.70
N ALA A 67 -6.11 -24.29 -1.67
CA ALA A 67 -4.74 -24.78 -1.72
C ALA A 67 -4.65 -26.30 -1.93
N ASN A 68 -5.58 -27.06 -1.35
CA ASN A 68 -5.68 -28.51 -1.56
C ASN A 68 -6.13 -28.86 -2.98
N ILE A 69 -7.09 -28.13 -3.55
CA ILE A 69 -7.53 -28.32 -4.94
C ILE A 69 -6.41 -27.97 -5.93
N ALA A 70 -5.67 -26.89 -5.65
CA ALA A 70 -4.56 -26.44 -6.46
C ALA A 70 -3.35 -27.40 -6.48
N SER A 71 -3.25 -28.30 -5.50
CA SER A 71 -2.10 -29.20 -5.37
C SER A 71 -1.95 -30.11 -6.59
N GLY A 72 -0.78 -30.05 -7.23
CA GLY A 72 -0.44 -30.85 -8.41
C GLY A 72 -1.13 -30.41 -9.71
N LYS A 73 -1.77 -29.23 -9.74
CA LYS A 73 -2.36 -28.65 -10.95
C LYS A 73 -1.32 -27.84 -11.72
N ASP A 74 -1.49 -27.78 -13.04
CA ASP A 74 -0.63 -27.04 -13.97
C ASP A 74 -1.18 -25.64 -14.32
N TRP A 75 -2.43 -25.36 -13.93
CA TRP A 75 -3.10 -24.08 -14.15
C TRP A 75 -3.14 -23.17 -12.91
N ILE A 76 -2.81 -23.71 -11.73
CA ILE A 76 -2.74 -22.96 -10.47
C ILE A 76 -1.64 -23.54 -9.57
N TRP A 77 -0.92 -22.67 -8.87
CA TRP A 77 0.00 -23.04 -7.83
C TRP A 77 -0.18 -22.10 -6.63
N MET A 78 -0.18 -22.64 -5.43
CA MET A 78 -0.33 -21.89 -4.18
C MET A 78 0.83 -22.16 -3.25
N SER A 79 1.23 -21.19 -2.44
CA SER A 79 2.32 -21.35 -1.46
C SER A 79 1.96 -22.34 -0.35
N GLU A 80 2.98 -22.93 0.25
CA GLU A 80 2.81 -23.77 1.44
C GLU A 80 2.21 -23.00 2.64
N LEU A 81 2.29 -21.67 2.63
CA LEU A 81 1.60 -20.78 3.58
C LEU A 81 0.07 -21.00 3.64
N TYR A 82 -0.48 -21.58 2.57
CA TYR A 82 -1.91 -21.91 2.45
C TYR A 82 -2.19 -23.41 2.49
N ARG A 83 -1.23 -24.26 2.07
CA ARG A 83 -1.37 -25.72 2.14
C ARG A 83 -1.18 -26.27 3.56
N TYR A 84 -0.24 -25.68 4.29
CA TYR A 84 0.10 -26.03 5.67
C TYR A 84 0.03 -24.79 6.56
N PRO A 85 -1.15 -24.14 6.67
CA PRO A 85 -1.29 -22.95 7.50
C PRO A 85 -0.97 -23.28 8.96
N PRO A 86 -0.30 -22.38 9.69
CA PRO A 86 -0.04 -22.58 11.11
C PRO A 86 -1.35 -22.46 11.91
N ALA A 87 -1.29 -22.84 13.20
CA ALA A 87 -2.44 -22.79 14.08
C ALA A 87 -3.07 -21.38 14.13
N GLY A 88 -4.38 -21.32 14.01
CA GLY A 88 -5.19 -20.09 14.00
C GLY A 88 -5.45 -19.52 12.60
N LEU A 89 -4.76 -19.99 11.56
CA LEU A 89 -4.91 -19.49 10.19
C LEU A 89 -5.72 -20.44 9.29
N GLU A 90 -6.14 -21.61 9.76
CA GLU A 90 -6.80 -22.64 8.96
C GLU A 90 -8.19 -22.21 8.46
N ALA A 91 -8.85 -21.31 9.19
CA ALA A 91 -10.21 -20.82 8.87
C ALA A 91 -10.23 -19.55 7.99
N THR A 92 -9.07 -19.01 7.65
CA THR A 92 -8.93 -17.77 6.86
C THR A 92 -9.36 -17.98 5.40
N ARG A 93 -9.85 -16.91 4.76
CA ARG A 93 -10.44 -16.93 3.41
C ARG A 93 -9.55 -16.31 2.36
N PHE A 94 -8.72 -15.35 2.75
CA PHE A 94 -7.87 -14.62 1.80
C PHE A 94 -6.59 -15.39 1.51
N CYS A 95 -6.27 -15.54 0.23
CA CYS A 95 -5.07 -16.21 -0.22
C CYS A 95 -4.49 -15.65 -1.51
N THR A 96 -3.29 -16.11 -1.85
CA THR A 96 -2.64 -15.83 -3.12
C THR A 96 -2.47 -17.11 -3.90
N ALA A 97 -2.44 -16.95 -5.22
CA ALA A 97 -2.09 -18.02 -6.12
C ALA A 97 -1.29 -17.45 -7.29
N PHE A 98 -0.53 -18.32 -7.92
CA PHE A 98 -0.02 -18.09 -9.26
C PHE A 98 -0.89 -18.91 -10.21
N VAL A 99 -1.35 -18.32 -11.32
CA VAL A 99 -2.26 -18.96 -12.27
C VAL A 99 -1.79 -18.82 -13.71
N THR A 100 -2.15 -19.77 -14.57
CA THR A 100 -2.04 -19.60 -16.04
C THR A 100 -3.39 -19.15 -16.61
N LEU A 101 -3.47 -18.87 -17.92
CA LEU A 101 -4.75 -18.54 -18.56
C LEU A 101 -5.80 -19.66 -18.42
N ALA A 102 -5.37 -20.92 -18.33
CA ALA A 102 -6.26 -22.07 -18.15
C ALA A 102 -7.08 -21.98 -16.84
N PHE A 103 -6.63 -21.24 -15.83
CA PHE A 103 -7.39 -20.97 -14.61
C PHE A 103 -8.82 -20.49 -14.88
N LEU A 104 -9.03 -19.69 -15.93
CA LEU A 104 -10.34 -19.18 -16.28
C LEU A 104 -11.32 -20.29 -16.69
N GLU A 105 -10.83 -21.38 -17.25
CA GLU A 105 -11.63 -22.55 -17.64
C GLU A 105 -12.09 -23.37 -16.42
N HIS A 106 -11.40 -23.21 -15.28
CA HIS A 106 -11.68 -23.95 -14.05
C HIS A 106 -12.60 -23.22 -13.06
N LEU A 107 -12.91 -21.94 -13.31
CA LEU A 107 -13.74 -21.09 -12.43
C LEU A 107 -15.16 -21.65 -12.24
N ASP A 108 -15.80 -22.12 -13.30
CA ASP A 108 -17.17 -22.62 -13.29
C ASP A 108 -17.26 -24.16 -13.13
N VAL A 109 -16.12 -24.84 -12.94
CA VAL A 109 -16.04 -26.29 -12.72
C VAL A 109 -15.44 -26.62 -11.35
N GLU A 110 -14.14 -26.84 -11.27
CA GLU A 110 -13.45 -27.26 -10.03
C GLU A 110 -13.55 -26.21 -8.93
N LEU A 111 -13.62 -24.92 -9.28
CA LEU A 111 -13.69 -23.81 -8.34
C LEU A 111 -15.09 -23.19 -8.24
N ASN A 112 -16.11 -23.84 -8.81
CA ASN A 112 -17.44 -23.27 -8.95
C ASN A 112 -18.01 -22.81 -7.61
N GLY A 113 -18.32 -21.51 -7.52
CA GLY A 113 -18.87 -20.87 -6.33
C GLY A 113 -17.91 -20.77 -5.14
N MET A 114 -16.65 -21.20 -5.25
CA MET A 114 -15.65 -21.12 -4.17
C MET A 114 -14.96 -19.77 -4.08
N ILE A 115 -14.88 -19.03 -5.19
CA ILE A 115 -14.21 -17.72 -5.27
C ILE A 115 -15.27 -16.61 -5.28
N GLU A 116 -15.13 -15.64 -4.38
CA GLU A 116 -15.97 -14.43 -4.36
C GLU A 116 -15.46 -13.41 -5.38
N ARG A 117 -14.14 -13.17 -5.37
CA ARG A 117 -13.42 -12.28 -6.28
C ARG A 117 -11.94 -12.61 -6.29
N PHE A 118 -11.25 -12.15 -7.34
CA PHE A 118 -9.79 -12.12 -7.36
C PHE A 118 -9.30 -10.82 -8.03
N THR A 119 -8.12 -10.36 -7.65
CA THR A 119 -7.44 -9.22 -8.28
C THR A 119 -6.20 -9.70 -9.02
N LEU A 120 -5.91 -9.06 -10.16
CA LEU A 120 -4.63 -9.27 -10.84
C LEU A 120 -3.54 -8.58 -10.01
N ALA A 121 -2.54 -9.35 -9.55
CA ALA A 121 -1.43 -8.85 -8.73
C ALA A 121 -0.15 -8.62 -9.56
N THR A 122 -0.31 -8.22 -10.82
CA THR A 122 0.78 -7.95 -11.75
C THR A 122 1.16 -6.48 -11.70
N PRO A 123 2.45 -6.15 -11.64
CA PRO A 123 2.86 -4.77 -11.59
C PRO A 123 2.93 -4.10 -12.96
N VAL A 124 2.88 -2.77 -12.95
CA VAL A 124 3.16 -1.92 -14.10
C VAL A 124 4.67 -1.88 -14.37
N LEU A 125 5.07 -2.20 -15.60
CA LEU A 125 6.49 -2.42 -15.93
C LEU A 125 7.17 -1.26 -16.66
N ALA A 126 6.43 -0.22 -17.07
CA ALA A 126 6.98 0.96 -17.73
C ALA A 126 7.89 0.62 -18.95
N GLY A 127 7.48 -0.38 -19.74
CA GLY A 127 8.24 -0.89 -20.89
C GLY A 127 9.40 -1.83 -20.57
N GLU A 128 9.56 -2.28 -19.32
CA GLU A 128 10.44 -3.42 -19.01
C GLU A 128 9.77 -4.74 -19.39
N PRO A 129 10.55 -5.76 -19.79
CA PRO A 129 10.00 -7.10 -19.97
C PRO A 129 9.52 -7.67 -18.63
N LEU A 130 8.50 -8.53 -18.66
CA LEU A 130 8.15 -9.34 -17.50
C LEU A 130 9.40 -10.09 -17.01
N ARG A 131 9.57 -10.14 -15.68
CA ARG A 131 10.51 -11.07 -15.07
C ARG A 131 10.12 -12.50 -15.46
N GLY A 132 11.11 -13.25 -15.97
CA GLY A 132 10.95 -14.65 -16.38
C GLY A 132 11.23 -15.65 -15.25
N ASP A 133 11.32 -15.20 -14.00
CA ASP A 133 11.62 -16.08 -12.87
C ASP A 133 10.54 -17.16 -12.76
N ALA A 134 10.94 -18.42 -12.87
CA ALA A 134 10.01 -19.54 -12.89
C ALA A 134 9.37 -19.71 -11.51
N VAL A 135 8.05 -19.82 -11.44
CA VAL A 135 7.35 -20.32 -10.25
C VAL A 135 7.61 -21.82 -10.15
N ASN A 136 8.03 -22.30 -8.97
CA ASN A 136 8.28 -23.74 -8.79
C ASN A 136 6.98 -24.51 -8.57
N THR A 137 6.26 -24.77 -9.65
CA THR A 137 4.93 -25.40 -9.65
C THR A 137 4.91 -26.83 -9.11
N SER A 138 6.07 -27.48 -9.07
CA SER A 138 6.25 -28.82 -8.52
C SER A 138 6.62 -28.85 -7.03
N ASP A 139 6.93 -27.69 -6.43
CA ASP A 139 7.38 -27.63 -5.04
C ASP A 139 6.21 -27.78 -4.06
N GLN A 140 6.02 -29.02 -3.62
CA GLN A 140 5.07 -29.42 -2.59
C GLN A 140 5.75 -29.63 -1.22
N ARG A 141 7.05 -29.30 -1.10
CA ARG A 141 7.77 -29.47 0.16
C ARG A 141 7.19 -28.55 1.23
N GLN A 142 7.19 -29.06 2.46
CA GLN A 142 7.02 -28.22 3.64
C GLN A 142 8.33 -27.48 3.91
N ARG A 143 8.25 -26.21 4.31
CA ARG A 143 9.40 -25.41 4.74
C ARG A 143 10.06 -26.05 5.96
N ALA A 144 11.37 -25.86 6.06
CA ALA A 144 12.07 -26.11 7.31
C ALA A 144 11.58 -25.10 8.37
N SER A 145 11.35 -25.55 9.60
CA SER A 145 11.02 -24.65 10.72
C SER A 145 12.19 -23.74 11.08
N ALA A 146 11.90 -22.49 11.44
CA ALA A 146 12.91 -21.64 12.06
C ALA A 146 13.26 -22.17 13.47
N SER A 147 14.51 -21.98 13.90
CA SER A 147 14.94 -22.47 15.21
C SER A 147 14.23 -21.72 16.34
N GLN A 148 13.59 -22.46 17.24
CA GLN A 148 13.08 -21.90 18.50
C GLN A 148 14.21 -21.24 19.30
N ASN A 149 13.91 -20.13 19.96
CA ASN A 149 14.86 -19.49 20.86
C ASN A 149 14.13 -18.85 22.04
N THR A 150 14.23 -19.50 23.20
CA THR A 150 13.61 -19.06 24.46
C THR A 150 14.27 -17.83 25.07
N ALA A 151 15.43 -17.40 24.55
CA ALA A 151 16.03 -16.13 24.94
C ALA A 151 15.27 -14.93 24.37
N PHE A 152 14.34 -15.13 23.42
CA PHE A 152 13.42 -14.11 22.94
C PHE A 152 12.04 -14.28 23.59
N GLY A 153 11.32 -13.17 23.76
CA GLY A 153 9.99 -13.15 24.35
C GLY A 153 8.92 -13.67 23.39
N LYS A 154 7.66 -13.61 23.82
CA LYS A 154 6.49 -13.98 22.99
C LYS A 154 6.14 -12.94 21.92
N ALA A 155 6.78 -11.77 21.94
CA ALA A 155 6.64 -10.75 20.91
C ALA A 155 7.73 -10.91 19.84
N VAL A 156 7.31 -10.95 18.57
CA VAL A 156 8.21 -10.99 17.40
C VAL A 156 7.88 -9.80 16.51
N VAL A 157 8.89 -9.02 16.11
CA VAL A 157 8.70 -7.87 15.21
C VAL A 157 9.00 -8.28 13.78
N GLY A 158 8.05 -7.99 12.88
CA GLY A 158 8.15 -8.21 11.46
C GLY A 158 8.13 -6.89 10.69
N VAL A 159 8.98 -6.75 9.66
CA VAL A 159 8.94 -5.62 8.73
C VAL A 159 8.86 -6.12 7.30
N CYS A 160 7.88 -5.61 6.54
CA CYS A 160 7.72 -5.83 5.11
C CYS A 160 8.06 -4.53 4.36
N ASP A 161 9.15 -4.51 3.59
CA ASP A 161 9.65 -3.26 2.98
C ASP A 161 10.65 -3.54 1.83
N ASP A 162 11.32 -2.52 1.27
CA ASP A 162 12.41 -2.63 0.29
C ASP A 162 13.77 -2.21 0.86
N GLY A 163 14.80 -3.03 0.62
CA GLY A 163 16.18 -2.74 1.02
C GLY A 163 16.40 -2.84 2.52
N ILE A 164 16.44 -4.07 3.04
CA ILE A 164 16.66 -4.34 4.47
C ILE A 164 18.08 -4.88 4.70
N ALA A 165 18.88 -4.12 5.44
CA ALA A 165 20.25 -4.44 5.80
C ALA A 165 20.28 -5.39 7.00
N PHE A 166 19.91 -6.66 6.80
CA PHE A 166 19.72 -7.63 7.90
C PHE A 166 20.96 -7.86 8.79
N ALA A 167 22.16 -7.62 8.27
CA ALA A 167 23.42 -7.73 9.00
C ALA A 167 23.83 -6.46 9.78
N HIS A 168 22.98 -5.42 9.83
CA HIS A 168 23.29 -4.17 10.51
C HIS A 168 23.43 -4.34 12.04
N GLN A 169 24.39 -3.65 12.66
CA GLN A 169 24.72 -3.81 14.09
C GLN A 169 23.56 -3.54 15.05
N HIS A 170 22.59 -2.71 14.65
CA HIS A 170 21.39 -2.45 15.47
C HIS A 170 20.47 -3.67 15.57
N PHE A 171 20.72 -4.72 14.79
CA PHE A 171 19.96 -5.95 14.75
C PHE A 171 20.72 -7.14 15.36
N TYR A 172 21.87 -6.91 15.99
CA TYR A 172 22.57 -7.96 16.71
C TYR A 172 21.86 -8.32 18.02
N ALA A 173 22.00 -9.59 18.42
CA ALA A 173 21.54 -10.09 19.71
C ALA A 173 22.63 -9.99 20.80
N ASP A 174 23.89 -9.79 20.40
CA ASP A 174 25.04 -9.60 21.28
C ASP A 174 25.97 -8.48 20.77
N ALA A 175 26.92 -8.07 21.61
CA ALA A 175 27.83 -6.95 21.30
C ALA A 175 28.83 -7.22 20.18
N GLY A 176 29.10 -8.49 19.85
CA GLY A 176 30.06 -8.89 18.83
C GLY A 176 29.43 -9.28 17.49
N GLY A 177 28.09 -9.27 17.38
CA GLY A 177 27.38 -9.67 16.17
C GLY A 177 27.45 -11.16 15.87
N ALA A 178 27.84 -12.00 16.84
CA ALA A 178 27.92 -13.45 16.65
C ALA A 178 26.51 -14.09 16.53
N ALA A 179 25.52 -13.48 17.16
CA ALA A 179 24.11 -13.81 17.07
C ALA A 179 23.31 -12.61 16.52
N SER A 180 22.37 -12.90 15.62
CA SER A 180 21.46 -11.92 15.05
C SER A 180 20.08 -12.00 15.70
N ARG A 181 19.43 -10.85 15.90
CA ARG A 181 17.99 -10.80 16.20
C ARG A 181 17.16 -11.07 14.95
N VAL A 182 17.69 -10.84 13.75
CA VAL A 182 17.03 -11.28 12.50
C VAL A 182 17.17 -12.79 12.39
N ARG A 183 16.04 -13.49 12.55
CA ARG A 183 15.99 -14.96 12.54
C ARG A 183 15.58 -15.51 11.18
N CYS A 184 14.81 -14.71 10.45
CA CYS A 184 14.29 -15.04 9.13
C CYS A 184 14.35 -13.79 8.25
N PHE A 185 14.92 -13.94 7.06
CA PHE A 185 14.89 -12.92 6.02
C PHE A 185 14.38 -13.56 4.71
N TRP A 186 13.26 -13.07 4.19
CA TRP A 186 12.75 -13.51 2.89
C TRP A 186 12.92 -12.39 1.87
N ASN A 187 13.80 -12.61 0.89
CA ASN A 187 13.93 -11.76 -0.28
C ASN A 187 12.99 -12.26 -1.38
N GLN A 188 11.79 -11.69 -1.46
CA GLN A 188 10.84 -12.02 -2.52
C GLN A 188 11.36 -11.65 -3.91
N ASP A 189 12.35 -10.75 -3.99
CA ASP A 189 12.90 -10.27 -5.26
C ASP A 189 13.98 -11.16 -5.87
N ASP A 190 14.41 -12.21 -5.15
CA ASP A 190 15.53 -13.06 -5.56
C ASP A 190 15.17 -13.92 -6.78
N PRO A 191 15.89 -13.77 -7.92
CA PRO A 191 15.60 -14.49 -9.15
C PRO A 191 15.98 -15.96 -9.10
N ASP A 192 16.85 -16.38 -8.17
CA ASP A 192 17.27 -17.79 -8.06
C ASP A 192 16.13 -18.69 -7.56
N ASN A 193 15.07 -18.08 -7.00
CA ASN A 193 13.87 -18.74 -6.53
C ASN A 193 14.13 -20.03 -5.73
N SER A 194 14.94 -19.89 -4.67
CA SER A 194 15.38 -21.01 -3.84
C SER A 194 14.55 -21.17 -2.55
N ALA A 195 13.55 -20.31 -2.32
CA ALA A 195 12.67 -20.39 -1.17
C ALA A 195 11.73 -21.61 -1.25
N ALA A 196 12.19 -22.73 -0.71
CA ALA A 196 11.46 -24.00 -0.71
C ALA A 196 10.04 -23.84 -0.14
N GLY A 197 9.05 -24.34 -0.87
CA GLY A 197 7.63 -24.28 -0.50
C GLY A 197 6.96 -22.90 -0.65
N LEU A 198 7.71 -21.80 -0.71
CA LEU A 198 7.17 -20.44 -0.95
C LEU A 198 7.03 -20.10 -2.43
N GLY A 199 7.76 -20.80 -3.29
CA GLY A 199 7.63 -20.79 -4.76
C GLY A 199 8.11 -19.53 -5.48
N TYR A 200 8.56 -18.50 -4.77
CA TYR A 200 9.31 -17.37 -5.31
C TYR A 200 10.29 -16.78 -4.28
N GLY A 201 11.35 -16.14 -4.78
CA GLY A 201 12.36 -15.48 -3.96
C GLY A 201 13.31 -16.45 -3.23
N ARG A 202 14.04 -15.93 -2.24
CA ARG A 202 14.99 -16.68 -1.42
C ARG A 202 14.75 -16.42 0.06
N GLU A 203 14.63 -17.49 0.82
CA GLU A 203 14.58 -17.43 2.27
C GLU A 203 15.96 -17.72 2.85
N MET A 204 16.39 -16.88 3.79
CA MET A 204 17.57 -17.11 4.63
C MET A 204 17.15 -17.22 6.09
N LEU A 205 17.45 -18.36 6.70
CA LEU A 205 17.26 -18.59 8.14
C LEU A 205 18.54 -18.24 8.91
N GLU A 206 18.44 -18.13 10.23
CA GLU A 206 19.55 -17.77 11.12
C GLU A 206 20.84 -18.53 10.84
N ALA A 207 20.79 -19.84 10.63
CA ALA A 207 22.00 -20.64 10.41
C ALA A 207 22.77 -20.21 9.15
N GLU A 208 22.05 -19.86 8.08
CA GLU A 208 22.63 -19.36 6.84
C GLU A 208 23.14 -17.94 7.00
N MET A 209 22.34 -17.04 7.59
CA MET A 209 22.77 -15.66 7.86
C MET A 209 24.02 -15.62 8.75
N ARG A 210 24.06 -16.44 9.81
CA ARG A 210 25.22 -16.58 10.69
C ARG A 210 26.45 -17.09 9.94
N LYS A 211 26.27 -18.05 9.02
CA LYS A 211 27.38 -18.54 8.18
C LYS A 211 27.93 -17.42 7.30
N LEU A 212 27.06 -16.62 6.67
CA LEU A 212 27.47 -15.48 5.85
C LEU A 212 28.23 -14.45 6.68
N MET A 213 27.67 -14.04 7.83
CA MET A 213 28.28 -13.09 8.77
C MET A 213 29.64 -13.58 9.30
N THR A 214 29.76 -14.87 9.65
CA THR A 214 31.01 -15.48 10.13
C THR A 214 32.08 -15.51 9.04
N ASN A 215 31.70 -15.84 7.81
CA ASN A 215 32.65 -15.88 6.68
C ASN A 215 33.15 -14.48 6.29
N ALA A 216 32.36 -13.45 6.57
CA ALA A 216 32.68 -12.05 6.33
C ALA A 216 33.32 -11.36 7.54
N ALA A 217 33.65 -12.08 8.61
CA ALA A 217 34.29 -11.48 9.78
C ALA A 217 35.72 -11.06 9.46
N LEU A 218 36.02 -9.76 9.63
CA LEU A 218 37.33 -9.17 9.39
C LEU A 218 37.72 -8.26 10.56
N GLY A 219 38.85 -8.52 11.20
CA GLY A 219 39.40 -7.64 12.25
C GLY A 219 38.51 -7.45 13.48
N GLY A 220 37.60 -8.39 13.77
CA GLY A 220 36.66 -8.29 14.90
C GLY A 220 35.35 -7.56 14.57
N ALA A 221 35.15 -7.17 13.32
CA ALA A 221 33.89 -6.64 12.79
C ALA A 221 33.36 -7.52 11.65
N ILE A 222 32.11 -7.30 11.24
CA ILE A 222 31.51 -7.96 10.08
C ILE A 222 31.66 -7.05 8.87
N ASP A 223 32.23 -7.57 7.79
CA ASP A 223 32.20 -6.92 6.47
C ASP A 223 30.80 -7.07 5.86
N GLU A 224 29.94 -6.09 6.15
CA GLU A 224 28.55 -6.05 5.68
C GLU A 224 28.45 -6.09 4.15
N ASP A 225 29.40 -5.49 3.42
CA ASP A 225 29.42 -5.51 1.95
C ASP A 225 29.62 -6.94 1.44
N ALA A 226 30.56 -7.68 2.02
CA ALA A 226 30.78 -9.08 1.69
C ALA A 226 29.56 -9.95 2.02
N VAL A 227 28.89 -9.70 3.16
CA VAL A 227 27.64 -10.40 3.52
C VAL A 227 26.55 -10.15 2.48
N TYR A 228 26.27 -8.90 2.15
CA TYR A 228 25.18 -8.56 1.24
C TYR A 228 25.46 -9.00 -0.20
N LEU A 229 26.72 -8.93 -0.65
CA LEU A 229 27.12 -9.46 -1.95
C LEU A 229 26.89 -10.98 -2.03
N ALA A 230 27.32 -11.73 -1.01
CA ALA A 230 27.13 -13.18 -0.96
C ALA A 230 25.65 -13.58 -0.81
N ALA A 231 24.84 -12.72 -0.18
CA ALA A 231 23.40 -12.88 -0.06
C ALA A 231 22.61 -12.45 -1.31
N GLY A 232 23.26 -11.81 -2.30
CA GLY A 232 22.57 -11.22 -3.45
C GLY A 232 21.71 -9.99 -3.11
N ASN A 233 21.85 -9.42 -1.91
CA ASN A 233 21.03 -8.31 -1.43
C ASN A 233 21.59 -6.96 -1.89
N THR A 234 21.50 -6.70 -3.20
CA THR A 234 22.09 -5.49 -3.81
C THR A 234 21.33 -4.19 -3.53
N SER A 235 20.08 -4.27 -3.09
CA SER A 235 19.24 -3.12 -2.75
C SER A 235 19.85 -2.24 -1.65
N VAL A 236 20.66 -2.82 -0.77
CA VAL A 236 21.35 -2.14 0.34
C VAL A 236 22.77 -1.66 -0.01
N ALA A 237 23.17 -1.69 -1.29
CA ALA A 237 24.45 -1.12 -1.74
C ALA A 237 24.48 0.42 -1.69
N ARG A 238 23.31 1.07 -1.58
CA ARG A 238 23.18 2.52 -1.41
C ARG A 238 23.41 2.90 0.04
N ARG A 239 23.74 4.17 0.32
CA ARG A 239 23.91 4.70 1.72
C ARG A 239 22.65 4.58 2.60
N TRP A 240 21.49 4.45 1.98
CA TRP A 240 20.20 4.39 2.65
C TRP A 240 19.26 3.47 1.87
N ALA A 241 18.37 2.81 2.60
CA ALA A 241 17.24 2.08 2.07
C ALA A 241 16.07 2.19 3.04
N HIS A 242 14.86 2.31 2.48
CA HIS A 242 13.62 2.56 3.22
C HIS A 242 13.38 1.49 4.29
N GLY A 243 13.46 0.21 3.91
CA GLY A 243 13.24 -0.91 4.83
C GLY A 243 14.25 -1.03 5.97
N THR A 244 15.49 -0.60 5.76
CA THR A 244 16.50 -0.58 6.83
C THR A 244 16.15 0.46 7.90
N ALA A 245 15.80 1.68 7.48
CA ALA A 245 15.38 2.74 8.38
C ALA A 245 14.06 2.39 9.10
N THR A 246 13.10 1.80 8.37
CA THR A 246 11.85 1.29 8.95
C THR A 246 12.10 0.24 10.04
N LEU A 247 12.95 -0.76 9.78
CA LEU A 247 13.27 -1.80 10.77
C LEU A 247 14.03 -1.26 11.97
N ASP A 248 14.90 -0.27 11.78
CA ASP A 248 15.60 0.39 12.87
C ASP A 248 14.65 1.16 13.79
N LEU A 249 13.75 1.96 13.24
CA LEU A 249 12.73 2.65 14.04
C LEU A 249 11.78 1.65 14.72
N ALA A 250 11.46 0.53 14.07
CA ALA A 250 10.57 -0.49 14.61
C ALA A 250 11.17 -1.26 15.79
N ALA A 251 12.46 -1.59 15.72
CA ALA A 251 13.07 -2.48 16.72
C ALA A 251 14.59 -2.42 16.83
N GLY A 252 15.27 -1.49 16.18
CA GLY A 252 16.73 -1.32 16.24
C GLY A 252 17.23 -1.02 17.66
N ALA A 253 18.31 -1.66 18.06
CA ALA A 253 18.96 -1.46 19.36
C ALA A 253 20.47 -1.44 19.17
N HIS A 254 21.11 -0.32 19.54
CA HIS A 254 22.56 -0.23 19.45
C HIS A 254 23.20 -1.11 20.54
N PRO A 255 24.11 -2.04 20.22
CA PRO A 255 24.61 -3.04 21.18
C PRO A 255 25.34 -2.43 22.39
N LEU A 256 25.95 -1.26 22.20
CA LEU A 256 26.68 -0.53 23.25
C LEU A 256 25.89 0.60 23.92
N ARG A 257 24.64 0.88 23.49
CA ARG A 257 23.81 1.92 24.10
C ARG A 257 22.49 1.29 24.57
N PRO A 258 22.08 1.50 25.82
CA PRO A 258 20.79 0.99 26.28
C PRO A 258 19.66 1.54 25.39
N PRO A 259 18.62 0.74 25.11
CA PRO A 259 17.46 1.25 24.40
C PRO A 259 16.84 2.41 25.19
N PRO A 260 16.22 3.40 24.51
CA PRO A 260 15.49 4.45 25.20
C PRO A 260 14.42 3.83 26.13
N PRO A 261 14.17 4.41 27.31
CA PRO A 261 13.16 3.91 28.24
C PRO A 261 11.75 3.96 27.60
N LEU A 262 10.82 3.20 28.18
CA LEU A 262 9.40 3.24 27.83
C LEU A 262 8.78 4.61 28.21
N PRO A 263 7.59 4.96 27.66
CA PRO A 263 6.89 6.23 27.96
C PRO A 263 6.61 6.52 29.43
N ASP A 264 6.66 5.49 30.28
CA ASP A 264 6.49 5.60 31.73
C ASP A 264 7.81 5.73 32.50
N GLY A 265 8.93 5.85 31.79
CA GLY A 265 10.29 5.96 32.34
C GLY A 265 10.92 4.64 32.73
N SER A 266 10.24 3.49 32.55
CA SER A 266 10.82 2.18 32.86
C SER A 266 11.79 1.70 31.77
N ALA A 267 12.76 0.87 32.15
CA ALA A 267 13.68 0.26 31.18
C ALA A 267 12.92 -0.71 30.26
N VAL A 268 13.30 -0.77 28.97
CA VAL A 268 12.76 -1.79 28.06
C VAL A 268 13.06 -3.17 28.63
N PRO A 269 12.04 -3.98 28.96
CA PRO A 269 12.26 -5.29 29.57
C PRO A 269 13.05 -6.18 28.61
N ALA A 270 14.09 -6.83 29.13
CA ALA A 270 14.63 -8.01 28.49
C ALA A 270 13.58 -9.13 28.59
N PRO A 271 13.39 -9.96 27.55
CA PRO A 271 14.22 -10.07 26.35
C PRO A 271 13.79 -9.18 25.17
N ILE A 272 14.75 -8.62 24.44
CA ILE A 272 14.50 -7.83 23.23
C ILE A 272 13.86 -8.72 22.14
N ALA A 273 12.84 -8.26 21.42
CA ALA A 273 12.12 -9.07 20.43
C ALA A 273 13.02 -9.62 19.30
N ALA A 274 12.71 -10.86 18.87
CA ALA A 274 13.22 -11.42 17.62
C ALA A 274 12.67 -10.65 16.41
N LEU A 275 13.43 -10.62 15.32
CA LEU A 275 13.11 -9.89 14.09
C LEU A 275 12.90 -10.86 12.92
N ILE A 276 11.89 -10.56 12.12
CA ILE A 276 11.65 -11.15 10.81
C ILE A 276 11.61 -10.01 9.80
N ALA A 277 12.28 -10.18 8.67
CA ALA A 277 12.31 -9.19 7.61
C ALA A 277 11.87 -9.81 6.29
N VAL A 278 10.97 -9.14 5.57
CA VAL A 278 10.53 -9.51 4.23
C VAL A 278 10.86 -8.36 3.29
N GLN A 279 11.71 -8.62 2.31
CA GLN A 279 11.98 -7.70 1.22
C GLN A 279 11.01 -7.98 0.08
N PHE A 280 10.20 -7.00 -0.30
CA PHE A 280 9.23 -7.14 -1.38
C PHE A 280 9.88 -7.38 -2.74
N ARG A 281 9.16 -8.08 -3.61
CA ARG A 281 9.57 -8.30 -5.00
C ARG A 281 9.38 -7.00 -5.77
N GLN A 282 10.47 -6.49 -6.31
CA GLN A 282 10.46 -5.33 -7.16
C GLN A 282 9.97 -5.72 -8.56
N PRO A 283 8.93 -5.03 -9.06
CA PRO A 283 8.33 -5.27 -10.37
C PRO A 283 9.25 -5.28 -11.58
N GLY A 284 10.39 -4.60 -11.51
CA GLY A 284 11.42 -4.61 -12.53
C GLY A 284 12.79 -4.41 -11.90
N ARG A 285 13.87 -4.82 -12.60
CA ARG A 285 15.24 -4.67 -12.06
C ARG A 285 15.63 -3.20 -11.87
N THR A 286 14.93 -2.27 -12.53
CA THR A 286 15.25 -0.84 -12.43
C THR A 286 14.02 0.05 -12.22
N VAL A 287 12.85 -0.50 -11.87
CA VAL A 287 11.60 0.25 -11.63
C VAL A 287 10.97 -0.14 -10.32
N ARG A 288 10.59 0.87 -9.54
CA ARG A 288 9.61 0.72 -8.47
C ARG A 288 8.25 1.14 -9.01
N ASP A 289 7.37 0.17 -9.21
CA ASP A 289 5.96 0.41 -9.52
C ASP A 289 5.24 0.88 -8.24
N THR A 290 4.69 2.09 -8.30
CA THR A 290 3.97 2.74 -7.21
C THR A 290 2.46 2.65 -7.35
N SER A 291 1.94 2.06 -8.43
CA SER A 291 0.49 1.84 -8.63
C SER A 291 -0.13 0.88 -7.62
N GLY A 292 0.68 0.08 -6.93
CA GLY A 292 0.21 -0.84 -5.88
C GLY A 292 -0.55 -2.07 -6.39
N LEU A 293 -0.73 -2.24 -7.70
CA LEU A 293 -1.52 -3.35 -8.27
C LEU A 293 -0.99 -4.74 -7.88
N TRP A 294 0.31 -4.86 -7.61
CA TRP A 294 0.97 -6.09 -7.17
C TRP A 294 0.92 -6.35 -5.66
N LEU A 295 0.57 -5.33 -4.87
CA LEU A 295 0.82 -5.31 -3.43
C LEU A 295 -0.04 -6.35 -2.69
N ASP A 296 -1.30 -6.56 -3.11
CA ASP A 296 -2.23 -7.48 -2.46
C ASP A 296 -1.61 -8.87 -2.25
N ALA A 297 -1.02 -9.45 -3.31
CA ALA A 297 -0.43 -10.78 -3.22
C ALA A 297 0.87 -10.80 -2.40
N GLN A 298 1.77 -9.85 -2.65
CA GLN A 298 3.08 -9.84 -1.98
C GLN A 298 2.96 -9.55 -0.49
N ALA A 299 2.09 -8.61 -0.09
CA ALA A 299 1.85 -8.24 1.29
C ALA A 299 1.15 -9.38 2.06
N LEU A 300 0.12 -10.01 1.48
CA LEU A 300 -0.59 -11.10 2.12
C LEU A 300 0.32 -12.30 2.39
N ASP A 301 1.16 -12.66 1.42
CA ASP A 301 2.17 -13.70 1.61
C ASP A 301 3.19 -13.30 2.68
N ALA A 302 3.65 -12.05 2.69
CA ALA A 302 4.59 -11.55 3.69
C ALA A 302 4.01 -11.60 5.11
N PHE A 303 2.74 -11.23 5.29
CA PHE A 303 2.07 -11.28 6.59
C PHE A 303 1.94 -12.72 7.09
N ARG A 304 1.47 -13.63 6.23
CA ARG A 304 1.40 -15.05 6.59
C ARG A 304 2.76 -15.63 6.89
N TYR A 305 3.78 -15.28 6.10
CA TYR A 305 5.15 -15.68 6.33
C TYR A 305 5.65 -15.25 7.70
N ILE A 306 5.47 -13.98 8.07
CA ILE A 306 5.87 -13.44 9.37
C ILE A 306 5.12 -14.15 10.50
N ILE A 307 3.82 -14.37 10.38
CA ILE A 307 3.03 -15.08 11.40
C ILE A 307 3.54 -16.51 11.57
N THR A 308 3.75 -17.25 10.48
CA THR A 308 4.27 -18.62 10.55
C THR A 308 5.66 -18.65 11.21
N ARG A 309 6.57 -17.76 10.80
CA ARG A 309 7.92 -17.70 11.37
C ARG A 309 7.93 -17.22 12.82
N ALA A 310 7.02 -16.35 13.21
CA ALA A 310 6.87 -15.95 14.61
C ALA A 310 6.48 -17.14 15.48
N GLN A 311 5.54 -17.98 15.01
CA GLN A 311 5.14 -19.18 15.73
C GLN A 311 6.26 -20.23 15.79
N ASP A 312 7.07 -20.39 14.74
CA ASP A 312 8.27 -21.24 14.79
C ASP A 312 9.25 -20.77 15.87
N ILE A 313 9.49 -19.45 15.97
CA ILE A 313 10.50 -18.86 16.86
C ILE A 313 10.05 -18.86 18.32
N ALA A 314 8.80 -18.45 18.58
CA ALA A 314 8.29 -18.11 19.91
C ALA A 314 7.12 -19.00 20.38
N GLY A 315 6.68 -19.96 19.56
CA GLY A 315 5.56 -20.87 19.83
C GLY A 315 4.21 -20.31 19.41
N ALA A 316 3.18 -21.16 19.41
CA ALA A 316 1.83 -20.82 18.92
C ALA A 316 1.17 -19.64 19.65
N ASP A 317 1.45 -19.44 20.95
CA ASP A 317 0.92 -18.33 21.75
C ASP A 317 1.65 -17.00 21.54
N CYS A 318 2.53 -16.89 20.54
CA CYS A 318 3.23 -15.65 20.23
C CYS A 318 2.31 -14.63 19.56
N ARG A 319 2.77 -13.37 19.51
CA ARG A 319 2.14 -12.33 18.70
C ARG A 319 3.16 -11.68 17.79
N ALA A 320 2.88 -11.68 16.50
CA ALA A 320 3.66 -10.96 15.50
C ALA A 320 3.24 -9.48 15.45
N PHE A 321 4.18 -8.56 15.62
CA PHE A 321 3.98 -7.12 15.45
C PHE A 321 4.56 -6.72 14.11
N ILE A 322 3.70 -6.39 13.16
CA ILE A 322 4.07 -6.25 11.75
C ILE A 322 3.96 -4.78 11.34
N ASN A 323 5.06 -4.20 10.86
CA ASN A 323 5.04 -2.92 10.16
C ASN A 323 5.12 -3.16 8.66
N MET A 324 4.24 -2.53 7.89
CA MET A 324 4.37 -2.43 6.45
C MET A 324 4.26 -0.97 6.03
N SER A 325 5.39 -0.34 5.72
CA SER A 325 5.45 1.06 5.31
C SER A 325 5.33 1.20 3.78
N TYR A 326 4.28 0.62 3.23
CA TYR A 326 3.95 0.66 1.80
C TYR A 326 2.51 1.11 1.60
N GLY A 327 2.17 1.59 0.41
CA GLY A 327 0.83 2.07 0.12
C GLY A 327 0.70 2.74 -1.24
N TYR A 328 -0.55 2.86 -1.66
CA TYR A 328 -1.00 3.53 -2.89
C TYR A 328 -2.21 4.43 -2.57
N PHE A 329 -2.60 5.27 -3.52
CA PHE A 329 -3.55 6.38 -3.30
C PHE A 329 -4.99 6.01 -3.63
N ALA A 330 -5.23 5.41 -4.79
CA ALA A 330 -6.56 5.07 -5.28
C ALA A 330 -7.00 3.69 -4.79
N GLY A 331 -8.27 3.63 -4.40
CA GLY A 331 -9.01 2.43 -4.02
C GLY A 331 -10.28 2.85 -3.27
N PRO A 332 -10.95 1.94 -2.55
CA PRO A 332 -12.27 2.24 -2.02
C PRO A 332 -12.29 3.13 -0.77
N HIS A 333 -11.19 3.14 0.02
CA HIS A 333 -11.06 3.90 1.28
C HIS A 333 -12.13 3.64 2.36
N ASP A 334 -12.91 2.57 2.21
CA ASP A 334 -13.98 2.17 3.13
C ASP A 334 -13.65 0.86 3.88
N GLY A 335 -12.40 0.39 3.80
CA GLY A 335 -11.96 -0.87 4.40
C GLY A 335 -12.33 -2.14 3.62
N SER A 336 -13.00 -2.04 2.46
CA SER A 336 -13.49 -3.19 1.68
C SER A 336 -12.53 -3.71 0.60
N SER A 337 -11.32 -3.15 0.51
CA SER A 337 -10.31 -3.67 -0.40
C SER A 337 -9.82 -5.04 0.05
N MET A 338 -9.30 -5.84 -0.90
CA MET A 338 -8.89 -7.22 -0.63
C MET A 338 -7.83 -7.32 0.47
N LEU A 339 -6.84 -6.44 0.45
CA LEU A 339 -5.77 -6.45 1.44
C LEU A 339 -6.24 -5.96 2.81
N GLU A 340 -7.16 -4.99 2.87
CA GLU A 340 -7.71 -4.49 4.13
C GLU A 340 -8.51 -5.56 4.86
N GLU A 341 -9.44 -6.23 4.17
CA GLU A 341 -10.21 -7.31 4.78
C GLU A 341 -9.32 -8.51 5.16
N ALA A 342 -8.27 -8.79 4.40
CA ALA A 342 -7.29 -9.81 4.75
C ALA A 342 -6.48 -9.44 6.01
N MET A 343 -6.08 -8.19 6.15
CA MET A 343 -5.40 -7.70 7.35
C MET A 343 -6.32 -7.74 8.57
N ASP A 344 -7.59 -7.37 8.40
CA ASP A 344 -8.60 -7.45 9.46
C ASP A 344 -8.81 -8.90 9.92
N GLU A 345 -8.96 -9.83 8.96
CA GLU A 345 -9.12 -11.26 9.25
C GLU A 345 -7.89 -11.83 9.97
N LEU A 346 -6.67 -11.49 9.53
CA LEU A 346 -5.44 -11.93 10.19
C LEU A 346 -5.30 -11.35 11.60
N ALA A 347 -5.64 -10.07 11.81
CA ALA A 347 -5.60 -9.46 13.13
C ALA A 347 -6.61 -10.10 14.10
N ASP A 348 -7.80 -10.50 13.60
CA ASP A 348 -8.84 -11.16 14.40
C ASP A 348 -8.46 -12.57 14.86
N THR A 349 -7.47 -13.22 14.23
CA THR A 349 -6.89 -14.48 14.75
C THR A 349 -6.10 -14.29 16.04
N ASN A 350 -5.79 -13.04 16.42
CA ASN A 350 -4.83 -12.65 17.48
C ASN A 350 -3.37 -13.07 17.23
N ALA A 351 -3.06 -13.74 16.12
CA ALA A 351 -1.69 -14.13 15.78
C ALA A 351 -0.80 -12.91 15.44
N CYS A 352 -1.39 -11.77 15.07
CA CYS A 352 -0.65 -10.56 14.76
C CYS A 352 -1.28 -9.25 15.27
N SER A 353 -0.51 -8.18 15.13
CA SER A 353 -0.88 -6.76 15.19
C SER A 353 -0.22 -6.07 14.02
N ILE A 354 -0.97 -5.31 13.23
CA ILE A 354 -0.46 -4.66 12.03
C ILE A 354 -0.47 -3.15 12.24
N VAL A 355 0.64 -2.50 11.88
CA VAL A 355 0.81 -1.04 11.91
C VAL A 355 1.15 -0.55 10.50
N LEU A 356 0.41 0.47 10.04
CA LEU A 356 0.52 1.04 8.71
C LEU A 356 0.75 2.56 8.81
N PRO A 357 1.53 3.16 7.89
CA PRO A 357 1.58 4.59 7.75
C PRO A 357 0.27 5.14 7.18
N ALA A 358 -0.12 6.36 7.56
CA ALA A 358 -1.30 7.01 7.03
C ALA A 358 -1.18 7.35 5.53
N GLY A 359 0.03 7.59 5.03
CA GLY A 359 0.26 8.11 3.67
C GLY A 359 0.81 9.54 3.69
N ASN A 360 1.36 9.97 2.55
CA ASN A 360 2.05 11.25 2.42
C ASN A 360 1.47 12.13 1.30
N SER A 361 0.21 11.92 0.91
CA SER A 361 -0.39 12.49 -0.31
C SER A 361 -1.33 13.67 -0.07
N ASN A 362 -1.38 14.19 1.16
CA ASN A 362 -2.28 15.27 1.56
C ASN A 362 -2.21 16.50 0.63
N LEU A 363 -1.03 16.83 0.11
CA LEU A 363 -0.80 18.00 -0.75
C LEU A 363 -0.73 17.67 -2.25
N ASP A 364 -0.92 16.40 -2.63
CA ASP A 364 -0.68 15.94 -4.00
C ASP A 364 -1.86 16.23 -4.95
N ARG A 365 -3.01 16.67 -4.41
CA ARG A 365 -4.27 16.89 -5.15
C ARG A 365 -4.71 15.64 -5.91
N CYS A 366 -4.54 14.49 -5.25
CA CYS A 366 -4.89 13.19 -5.80
C CYS A 366 -6.27 12.70 -5.35
N HIS A 367 -7.05 13.52 -4.63
CA HIS A 367 -8.42 13.19 -4.22
C HIS A 367 -9.36 14.39 -4.45
N GLY A 368 -10.61 14.08 -4.77
CA GLY A 368 -11.68 15.06 -4.75
C GLY A 368 -13.05 14.43 -4.49
N THR A 369 -13.94 15.22 -3.91
CA THR A 369 -15.33 14.86 -3.61
C THR A 369 -16.25 15.68 -4.49
N LEU A 370 -17.07 15.03 -5.31
CA LEU A 370 -17.90 15.70 -6.30
C LEU A 370 -19.38 15.32 -6.11
N THR A 371 -20.20 16.31 -5.80
CA THR A 371 -21.65 16.15 -5.64
C THR A 371 -22.39 16.61 -6.90
N MET A 372 -23.29 15.76 -7.39
CA MET A 372 -24.08 15.99 -8.60
C MET A 372 -25.58 15.84 -8.31
N ASP A 373 -26.34 16.92 -8.48
CA ASP A 373 -27.81 16.84 -8.43
C ASP A 373 -28.38 16.04 -9.61
N ALA A 374 -29.65 15.66 -9.47
CA ALA A 374 -30.39 14.97 -10.52
C ALA A 374 -30.36 15.75 -11.84
N GLY A 375 -30.02 15.07 -12.93
CA GLY A 375 -29.92 15.63 -14.28
C GLY A 375 -28.71 16.55 -14.50
N LYS A 376 -27.80 16.68 -13.53
CA LYS A 376 -26.63 17.54 -13.65
C LYS A 376 -25.39 16.79 -14.11
N THR A 377 -24.54 17.52 -14.82
CA THR A 377 -23.21 17.11 -15.24
C THR A 377 -22.19 17.90 -14.43
N LYS A 378 -21.14 17.21 -13.98
CA LYS A 378 -19.95 17.84 -13.39
C LYS A 378 -18.71 17.27 -14.04
N THR A 379 -17.64 18.08 -14.07
CA THR A 379 -16.40 17.72 -14.75
C THR A 379 -15.22 17.73 -13.80
N LEU A 380 -14.47 16.65 -13.82
CA LEU A 380 -13.18 16.51 -13.15
C LEU A 380 -12.10 16.91 -14.16
N ARG A 381 -11.31 17.93 -13.85
CA ARG A 381 -10.13 18.31 -14.63
C ARG A 381 -8.91 17.55 -14.12
N TRP A 382 -8.47 16.57 -14.90
CA TRP A 382 -7.32 15.71 -14.62
C TRP A 382 -6.09 16.19 -15.39
N ARG A 383 -5.13 16.77 -14.67
CA ARG A 383 -3.85 17.22 -15.21
C ARG A 383 -2.88 16.06 -15.31
N VAL A 384 -2.66 15.59 -16.54
CA VAL A 384 -1.69 14.56 -16.87
C VAL A 384 -0.35 15.21 -17.21
N MET A 385 0.72 14.72 -16.58
CA MET A 385 2.07 15.28 -16.73
C MET A 385 2.77 14.79 -18.02
N PRO A 386 3.56 15.66 -18.69
CA PRO A 386 4.45 15.21 -19.77
C PRO A 386 5.55 14.29 -19.22
N GLU A 387 6.20 13.55 -20.11
CA GLU A 387 7.38 12.72 -19.81
C GLU A 387 7.14 11.61 -18.76
N CYS A 388 5.94 11.03 -18.74
CA CYS A 388 5.62 9.89 -17.88
C CYS A 388 5.74 8.57 -18.66
N LEU A 389 6.61 7.66 -18.21
CA LEU A 389 6.84 6.32 -18.80
C LEU A 389 5.88 5.25 -18.27
N THR A 390 4.98 5.63 -17.38
CA THR A 390 4.03 4.73 -16.71
C THR A 390 2.60 5.19 -17.00
N PRO A 391 1.64 4.26 -17.12
CA PRO A 391 0.23 4.60 -17.21
C PRO A 391 -0.22 5.40 -15.99
N SER A 392 -1.22 6.25 -16.19
CA SER A 392 -1.85 7.03 -15.12
C SER A 392 -3.30 6.60 -14.97
N PHE A 393 -3.81 6.58 -13.74
CA PHE A 393 -5.16 6.08 -13.46
C PHE A 393 -5.96 7.07 -12.63
N VAL A 394 -7.26 7.11 -12.87
CA VAL A 394 -8.26 7.72 -12.01
C VAL A 394 -9.30 6.66 -11.66
N GLU A 395 -9.55 6.48 -10.37
CA GLU A 395 -10.67 5.69 -9.89
C GLU A 395 -11.77 6.62 -9.38
N ILE A 396 -13.01 6.37 -9.78
CA ILE A 396 -14.17 7.14 -9.36
C ILE A 396 -15.14 6.17 -8.68
N TRP A 397 -15.29 6.33 -7.37
CA TRP A 397 -16.11 5.50 -6.52
C TRP A 397 -17.47 6.14 -6.28
N LEU A 398 -18.50 5.35 -6.50
CA LEU A 398 -19.89 5.71 -6.27
C LEU A 398 -20.29 5.32 -4.85
N PRO A 399 -21.30 5.96 -4.24
CA PRO A 399 -21.88 5.47 -2.99
C PRO A 399 -22.32 4.01 -3.14
N GLY A 400 -22.18 3.22 -2.06
CA GLY A 400 -22.50 1.78 -2.10
C GLY A 400 -23.96 1.48 -2.46
N ASP A 401 -24.88 2.39 -2.18
CA ASP A 401 -26.31 2.31 -2.50
C ASP A 401 -26.70 2.99 -3.82
N ALA A 402 -25.75 3.62 -4.52
CA ALA A 402 -26.01 4.26 -5.80
C ALA A 402 -26.19 3.22 -6.91
N ASP A 403 -27.21 3.43 -7.76
CA ASP A 403 -27.37 2.63 -8.98
C ASP A 403 -26.35 3.09 -10.03
N PRO A 404 -25.33 2.28 -10.38
CA PRO A 404 -24.31 2.67 -11.36
C PRO A 404 -24.91 2.95 -12.75
N ALA A 405 -26.10 2.43 -13.07
CA ALA A 405 -26.80 2.71 -14.33
C ALA A 405 -27.23 4.17 -14.47
N THR A 406 -27.32 4.90 -13.36
CA THR A 406 -27.69 6.31 -13.34
C THR A 406 -26.53 7.25 -13.65
N ILE A 407 -25.28 6.77 -13.61
CA ILE A 407 -24.10 7.58 -13.88
C ILE A 407 -23.54 7.28 -15.26
N LYS A 408 -23.36 8.34 -16.06
CA LYS A 408 -22.80 8.29 -17.41
C LYS A 408 -21.48 9.04 -17.44
N VAL A 409 -20.53 8.52 -18.21
CA VAL A 409 -19.18 9.09 -18.32
C VAL A 409 -18.91 9.55 -19.74
N ASN A 410 -18.26 10.70 -19.87
CA ASN A 410 -17.65 11.16 -21.11
C ASN A 410 -16.23 11.64 -20.81
N VAL A 411 -15.28 11.31 -21.68
CA VAL A 411 -13.87 11.72 -21.54
C VAL A 411 -13.46 12.54 -22.74
N VAL A 412 -12.82 13.69 -22.48
CA VAL A 412 -12.31 14.60 -23.50
C VAL A 412 -10.78 14.69 -23.37
N PRO A 413 -10.02 14.36 -24.44
CA PRO A 413 -8.56 14.48 -24.43
C PRO A 413 -8.10 15.94 -24.53
N PRO A 414 -6.85 16.25 -24.14
CA PRO A 414 -6.26 17.58 -24.23
C PRO A 414 -6.31 18.15 -25.65
N GLY A 415 -6.49 19.47 -25.75
CA GLY A 415 -6.47 20.19 -27.03
C GLY A 415 -7.77 20.09 -27.85
N ALA A 416 -8.75 19.30 -27.40
CA ALA A 416 -10.07 19.21 -28.01
C ALA A 416 -11.01 20.37 -27.59
N ALA A 417 -10.61 21.62 -27.89
CA ALA A 417 -11.38 22.88 -27.74
C ALA A 417 -11.94 23.25 -26.35
N ASN A 418 -12.39 24.51 -26.21
CA ASN A 418 -13.01 25.07 -25.00
C ASN A 418 -14.36 24.39 -24.72
N VAL A 419 -14.34 23.29 -23.98
CA VAL A 419 -15.55 22.63 -23.50
C VAL A 419 -16.11 23.45 -22.33
N ASP A 420 -17.39 23.78 -22.39
CA ASP A 420 -18.13 24.25 -21.21
C ASP A 420 -18.03 23.14 -20.14
N PRO A 421 -17.40 23.38 -18.98
CA PRO A 421 -17.20 22.36 -17.95
C PRO A 421 -18.50 21.71 -17.44
N GLU A 422 -19.67 22.32 -17.67
CA GLU A 422 -20.95 21.77 -17.24
C GLU A 422 -21.79 21.16 -18.38
N ALA A 423 -21.34 21.25 -19.63
CA ALA A 423 -22.01 20.65 -20.78
C ALA A 423 -21.34 19.33 -21.20
N VAL A 424 -22.12 18.30 -21.50
CA VAL A 424 -21.58 17.06 -22.08
C VAL A 424 -20.99 17.35 -23.46
N ALA A 425 -19.71 17.10 -23.65
CA ALA A 425 -19.03 17.32 -24.92
C ALA A 425 -19.57 16.36 -26.00
N THR A 426 -20.01 16.92 -27.12
CA THR A 426 -20.50 16.16 -28.29
C THR A 426 -19.61 16.45 -29.51
N GLY A 427 -19.03 15.42 -30.14
CA GLY A 427 -18.21 15.56 -31.34
C GLY A 427 -16.88 14.80 -31.28
N GLY A 428 -16.20 14.68 -32.44
CA GLY A 428 -15.22 13.63 -32.76
C GLY A 428 -13.94 13.50 -31.93
N ALA A 429 -13.72 14.33 -30.90
CA ALA A 429 -12.61 14.15 -29.96
C ALA A 429 -13.06 13.56 -28.61
N ALA A 430 -14.32 13.74 -28.21
CA ALA A 430 -14.87 13.21 -26.97
C ALA A 430 -15.31 11.74 -27.11
N SER A 431 -15.35 10.99 -26.01
CA SER A 431 -15.57 9.54 -26.02
C SER A 431 -16.95 9.04 -26.48
N GLY A 432 -17.90 9.93 -26.73
CA GLY A 432 -19.32 9.56 -26.63
C GLY A 432 -19.69 9.14 -25.19
N VAL A 433 -20.94 8.76 -24.98
CA VAL A 433 -21.45 8.40 -23.65
C VAL A 433 -21.10 6.95 -23.32
N ILE A 434 -20.35 6.76 -22.24
CA ILE A 434 -20.00 5.45 -21.68
C ILE A 434 -20.93 5.20 -20.50
N ALA A 435 -21.90 4.31 -20.72
CA ALA A 435 -22.91 3.94 -19.72
C ALA A 435 -22.47 2.72 -18.90
N PHE A 436 -23.22 2.39 -17.85
CA PHE A 436 -23.02 1.17 -17.08
C PHE A 436 -22.96 -0.08 -17.98
N ARG A 437 -22.07 -1.01 -17.62
CA ARG A 437 -21.71 -2.24 -18.34
C ARG A 437 -20.92 -2.04 -19.64
N HIS A 438 -20.50 -0.81 -19.95
CA HIS A 438 -19.71 -0.52 -21.15
C HIS A 438 -18.23 -0.28 -20.82
N VAL A 439 -17.40 -0.49 -21.83
CA VAL A 439 -15.99 -0.12 -21.82
C VAL A 439 -15.74 0.85 -22.98
N GLY A 440 -15.19 2.01 -22.69
CA GLY A 440 -14.74 2.95 -23.72
C GLY A 440 -13.25 2.77 -23.98
N THR A 441 -12.83 2.68 -25.23
CA THR A 441 -11.42 2.65 -25.62
C THR A 441 -11.13 3.77 -26.61
N TRP A 442 -10.02 4.46 -26.39
CA TRP A 442 -9.51 5.45 -27.32
C TRP A 442 -8.27 4.89 -28.00
N THR A 443 -8.37 4.61 -29.29
CA THR A 443 -7.37 3.81 -30.01
C THR A 443 -6.73 4.62 -31.11
N HIS A 444 -5.41 4.53 -31.23
CA HIS A 444 -4.65 5.09 -32.36
C HIS A 444 -3.80 4.00 -33.00
N GLN A 445 -4.00 3.75 -34.31
CA GLN A 445 -3.28 2.72 -35.07
C GLN A 445 -3.31 1.33 -34.40
N GLY A 446 -4.47 0.92 -33.89
CA GLY A 446 -4.67 -0.38 -33.26
C GLY A 446 -4.11 -0.50 -31.84
N ARG A 447 -3.66 0.59 -31.21
CA ARG A 447 -3.23 0.61 -29.82
C ARG A 447 -4.14 1.47 -28.96
N CYS A 448 -4.57 0.93 -27.83
CA CYS A 448 -5.40 1.64 -26.86
C CYS A 448 -4.55 2.64 -26.06
N LEU A 449 -4.91 3.92 -26.10
CA LEU A 449 -4.27 5.01 -25.38
C LEU A 449 -5.04 5.41 -24.12
N CYS A 450 -6.36 5.22 -24.10
CA CYS A 450 -7.21 5.46 -22.94
C CYS A 450 -8.27 4.37 -22.84
N THR A 451 -8.52 3.87 -21.64
CA THR A 451 -9.59 2.93 -21.33
C THR A 451 -10.47 3.49 -20.23
N VAL A 452 -11.78 3.37 -20.37
CA VAL A 452 -12.76 3.70 -19.33
C VAL A 452 -13.59 2.46 -19.06
N VAL A 453 -13.57 1.97 -17.82
CA VAL A 453 -14.29 0.77 -17.41
C VAL A 453 -15.42 1.17 -16.46
N HIS A 454 -16.67 1.01 -16.90
CA HIS A 454 -17.87 1.26 -16.08
C HIS A 454 -18.66 -0.03 -15.92
N ARG A 455 -18.29 -0.86 -14.95
CA ARG A 455 -18.82 -2.23 -14.77
C ARG A 455 -19.55 -2.45 -13.45
N GLY A 456 -19.64 -1.42 -12.59
CA GLY A 456 -20.30 -1.50 -11.29
C GLY A 456 -19.36 -1.98 -10.19
N VAL A 457 -19.86 -2.86 -9.31
CA VAL A 457 -19.08 -3.43 -8.21
C VAL A 457 -18.04 -4.42 -8.77
N GLY A 458 -16.77 -4.11 -8.58
CA GLY A 458 -15.64 -4.93 -9.04
C GLY A 458 -14.96 -5.71 -7.90
N ALA A 459 -13.80 -6.28 -8.22
CA ALA A 459 -12.97 -6.97 -7.22
C ALA A 459 -12.27 -6.02 -6.22
N ARG A 460 -12.17 -4.71 -6.53
CA ARG A 460 -11.34 -3.77 -5.76
C ARG A 460 -11.98 -3.25 -4.47
N GLY A 461 -13.30 -3.37 -4.33
CA GLY A 461 -14.04 -2.86 -3.17
C GLY A 461 -15.52 -3.21 -3.24
N ALA A 462 -16.27 -2.97 -2.18
CA ALA A 462 -17.69 -3.28 -2.07
C ALA A 462 -18.60 -2.29 -2.84
N ALA A 463 -18.12 -1.07 -3.05
CA ALA A 463 -18.83 -0.04 -3.80
C ALA A 463 -18.60 -0.13 -5.33
N PRO A 464 -19.51 0.42 -6.15
CA PRO A 464 -19.30 0.50 -7.59
C PRO A 464 -18.16 1.46 -7.95
N MET A 465 -17.33 1.08 -8.92
CA MET A 465 -16.17 1.88 -9.35
C MET A 465 -16.12 2.05 -10.87
N ILE A 466 -15.72 3.25 -11.30
CA ILE A 466 -15.37 3.58 -12.67
C ILE A 466 -13.85 3.81 -12.74
N LEU A 467 -13.16 3.09 -13.61
CA LEU A 467 -11.73 3.25 -13.86
C LEU A 467 -11.51 4.05 -15.14
N VAL A 468 -10.68 5.09 -15.09
CA VAL A 468 -10.10 5.75 -16.28
C VAL A 468 -8.60 5.49 -16.27
N ALA A 469 -8.11 4.76 -17.26
CA ALA A 469 -6.71 4.38 -17.40
C ALA A 469 -6.12 4.99 -18.66
N LEU A 470 -5.02 5.72 -18.51
CA LEU A 470 -4.32 6.38 -19.60
C LEU A 470 -2.94 5.76 -19.81
N ALA A 471 -2.60 5.47 -21.07
CA ALA A 471 -1.27 5.02 -21.45
C ALA A 471 -0.19 6.07 -21.10
N PRO A 472 1.09 5.68 -20.99
CA PRO A 472 2.21 6.60 -20.77
C PRO A 472 2.23 7.80 -21.73
N THR A 473 2.61 8.98 -21.23
CA THR A 473 2.81 10.20 -22.05
C THR A 473 4.19 10.29 -22.67
N MET A 474 5.05 9.32 -22.38
CA MET A 474 6.33 9.06 -23.02
C MET A 474 6.53 7.56 -23.14
N THR A 475 7.21 7.12 -24.20
CA THR A 475 7.55 5.71 -24.41
C THR A 475 8.98 5.60 -24.94
N ARG A 476 9.66 4.52 -24.56
CA ARG A 476 10.97 4.14 -25.11
C ARG A 476 10.87 3.18 -26.29
N ASP A 477 9.72 2.52 -26.46
CA ASP A 477 9.48 1.66 -27.62
C ASP A 477 9.07 2.54 -28.82
N PRO A 478 9.86 2.58 -29.91
CA PRO A 478 9.56 3.37 -31.09
C PRO A 478 8.29 2.91 -31.83
N LYS A 479 7.78 1.71 -31.52
CA LYS A 479 6.51 1.20 -32.07
C LYS A 479 5.29 1.67 -31.28
N ARG A 480 5.49 2.16 -30.06
CA ARG A 480 4.42 2.68 -29.20
C ARG A 480 4.22 4.17 -29.46
N GLN A 481 2.98 4.61 -29.35
CA GLN A 481 2.66 6.04 -29.34
C GLN A 481 2.33 6.48 -27.91
N PRO A 482 2.83 7.63 -27.46
CA PRO A 482 2.47 8.18 -26.16
C PRO A 482 1.04 8.75 -26.20
N ALA A 483 0.35 8.68 -25.05
CA ALA A 483 -0.86 9.45 -24.84
C ALA A 483 -0.55 10.96 -24.76
N PRO A 484 -1.48 11.84 -25.15
CA PRO A 484 -1.31 13.27 -24.94
C PRO A 484 -1.33 13.61 -23.45
N HIS A 485 -0.45 14.53 -23.06
CA HIS A 485 -0.42 15.15 -21.73
C HIS A 485 -1.22 16.46 -21.71
N GLY A 486 -1.51 16.98 -20.53
CA GLY A 486 -2.31 18.19 -20.34
C GLY A 486 -3.62 17.91 -19.60
N ASP A 487 -4.60 18.80 -19.78
CA ASP A 487 -5.90 18.68 -19.13
C ASP A 487 -6.80 17.70 -19.87
N TRP A 488 -7.06 16.58 -19.23
CA TRP A 488 -8.11 15.65 -19.58
C TRP A 488 -9.37 16.00 -18.79
N MET A 489 -10.52 16.05 -19.47
CA MET A 489 -11.80 16.34 -18.82
C MET A 489 -12.59 15.04 -18.69
N ILE A 490 -12.91 14.64 -17.46
CA ILE A 490 -13.78 13.50 -17.17
C ILE A 490 -15.13 14.06 -16.71
N GLN A 491 -16.15 13.92 -17.55
CA GLN A 491 -17.48 14.44 -17.29
C GLN A 491 -18.37 13.31 -16.78
N LEU A 492 -18.98 13.54 -15.61
CA LEU A 492 -19.93 12.64 -14.99
C LEU A 492 -21.31 13.26 -15.07
N THR A 493 -22.30 12.50 -15.54
CA THR A 493 -23.70 12.94 -15.61
C THR A 493 -24.57 12.04 -14.76
N ASN A 494 -25.31 12.64 -13.83
CA ASN A 494 -26.30 11.94 -13.01
C ASN A 494 -27.67 11.97 -13.72
N THR A 495 -28.08 10.83 -14.29
CA THR A 495 -29.42 10.67 -14.89
C THR A 495 -30.44 10.08 -13.94
N GLY A 496 -30.07 9.87 -12.67
CA GLY A 496 -30.97 9.42 -11.61
C GLY A 496 -31.82 10.56 -11.06
N ALA A 497 -32.73 10.20 -10.14
CA ALA A 497 -33.63 11.15 -9.48
C ALA A 497 -33.04 11.78 -8.20
N ASN A 498 -31.99 11.18 -7.64
CA ASN A 498 -31.39 11.60 -6.38
C ASN A 498 -30.02 12.23 -6.62
N GLN A 499 -29.61 13.11 -5.72
CA GLN A 499 -28.23 13.61 -5.68
C GLN A 499 -27.26 12.45 -5.43
N VAL A 500 -26.09 12.49 -6.07
CA VAL A 500 -25.02 11.50 -5.90
C VAL A 500 -23.72 12.23 -5.59
N THR A 501 -22.99 11.78 -4.57
CA THR A 501 -21.65 12.25 -4.24
C THR A 501 -20.65 11.16 -4.56
N VAL A 502 -19.73 11.42 -5.49
CA VAL A 502 -18.66 10.49 -5.85
C VAL A 502 -17.35 10.90 -5.21
N GLN A 503 -16.50 9.91 -4.96
CA GLN A 503 -15.12 10.12 -4.55
C GLN A 503 -14.20 9.75 -5.70
N ALA A 504 -13.30 10.65 -6.08
CA ALA A 504 -12.37 10.42 -7.18
C ALA A 504 -10.93 10.45 -6.66
N TRP A 505 -10.14 9.45 -7.01
CA TRP A 505 -8.72 9.39 -6.69
C TRP A 505 -7.87 9.23 -7.94
N VAL A 506 -6.79 10.00 -8.01
CA VAL A 506 -5.70 9.76 -8.94
C VAL A 506 -4.75 8.75 -8.31
N GLN A 507 -4.44 7.67 -9.04
CA GLN A 507 -3.52 6.67 -8.52
C GLN A 507 -2.09 7.23 -8.43
N ARG A 508 -1.38 6.73 -7.43
CA ARG A 508 0.04 7.00 -7.20
C ARG A 508 0.87 6.64 -8.43
N ASN A 509 1.70 7.58 -8.89
CA ASN A 509 2.48 7.43 -10.11
C ASN A 509 3.80 8.22 -10.07
N GLU A 510 4.24 8.75 -8.93
CA GLU A 510 5.58 9.30 -8.79
C GLU A 510 6.64 8.21 -8.70
N THR A 511 7.89 8.59 -8.95
CA THR A 511 9.05 7.72 -8.73
C THR A 511 9.62 7.98 -7.34
N PRO A 512 9.70 6.96 -6.46
CA PRO A 512 10.34 7.11 -5.17
C PRO A 512 11.84 7.40 -5.29
N ASP A 513 12.38 8.06 -4.27
CA ASP A 513 13.80 8.42 -4.23
C ASP A 513 14.71 7.21 -4.41
N GLY A 514 15.80 7.43 -5.17
CA GLY A 514 16.76 6.39 -5.51
C GLY A 514 16.37 5.51 -6.71
N PHE A 515 15.17 5.66 -7.30
CA PHE A 515 14.82 4.97 -8.54
C PHE A 515 14.94 5.90 -9.76
N PRO A 516 15.18 5.34 -10.96
CA PRO A 516 15.16 6.12 -12.20
C PRO A 516 13.80 6.81 -12.39
N PRO A 517 13.75 8.12 -12.72
CA PRO A 517 12.52 8.93 -12.74
C PRO A 517 11.60 8.58 -13.92
N ARG A 518 10.83 7.50 -13.78
CA ARG A 518 9.92 6.98 -14.83
C ARG A 518 8.48 7.44 -14.66
N GLY A 519 8.03 7.55 -13.43
CA GLY A 519 6.72 8.05 -13.07
C GLY A 519 6.69 9.58 -12.95
N ARG A 520 5.50 10.16 -13.16
CA ARG A 520 5.16 11.55 -12.90
C ARG A 520 3.75 11.57 -12.31
N GLN A 521 3.61 12.06 -11.08
CA GLN A 521 2.30 12.16 -10.42
C GLN A 521 1.39 13.10 -11.20
N SER A 522 0.35 12.53 -11.81
CA SER A 522 -0.80 13.29 -12.32
C SER A 522 -1.68 13.71 -11.15
N ARG A 523 -2.61 14.64 -11.37
CA ARG A 523 -3.38 15.24 -10.28
C ARG A 523 -4.67 15.87 -10.79
N PHE A 524 -5.54 16.24 -9.88
CA PHE A 524 -6.63 17.14 -10.20
C PHE A 524 -6.16 18.61 -10.15
N ASP A 525 -6.70 19.42 -11.04
CA ASP A 525 -6.54 20.88 -11.00
C ASP A 525 -7.93 21.52 -10.90
N ASP A 526 -8.09 22.51 -10.03
CA ASP A 526 -9.31 23.30 -9.85
C ASP A 526 -8.91 24.76 -9.57
N ASP A 527 -9.60 25.70 -10.21
CA ASP A 527 -9.23 27.12 -10.12
C ASP A 527 -9.53 27.68 -8.73
N ASP A 528 -10.47 27.06 -8.00
CA ASP A 528 -10.81 27.39 -6.61
C ASP A 528 -9.90 26.70 -5.57
N TYR A 529 -8.93 25.85 -6.00
CA TYR A 529 -8.04 25.17 -5.06
C TYR A 529 -6.93 26.10 -4.54
N VAL A 530 -6.98 26.40 -3.25
CA VAL A 530 -5.96 27.20 -2.58
C VAL A 530 -4.75 26.34 -2.23
N ARG A 531 -3.61 26.60 -2.90
CA ARG A 531 -2.34 25.90 -2.65
C ARG A 531 -1.53 26.50 -1.50
N PHE A 532 -1.54 27.83 -1.41
CA PHE A 532 -0.78 28.56 -0.40
C PHE A 532 -1.71 29.48 0.36
N ASP A 533 -1.50 29.56 1.67
CA ASP A 533 -2.21 30.50 2.53
C ASP A 533 -1.73 31.95 2.29
N PRO A 534 -2.38 32.97 2.90
CA PRO A 534 -1.98 34.36 2.77
C PRO A 534 -0.54 34.66 3.24
N TYR A 535 0.07 33.77 4.01
CA TYR A 535 1.43 33.87 4.52
C TYR A 535 2.45 33.06 3.71
N THR A 536 2.05 32.57 2.53
CA THR A 536 2.87 31.78 1.59
C THR A 536 3.23 30.37 2.06
N ALA A 537 2.68 29.90 3.19
CA ALA A 537 2.83 28.52 3.61
C ALA A 537 1.89 27.62 2.78
N GLN A 538 2.27 26.35 2.61
CA GLN A 538 1.38 25.39 1.96
C GLN A 538 0.15 25.18 2.85
N GLN A 539 -1.03 25.40 2.29
CA GLN A 539 -2.25 25.08 3.00
C GLN A 539 -2.41 23.56 3.01
N ASP A 540 -2.53 22.97 4.20
CA ASP A 540 -2.58 21.53 4.47
C ASP A 540 -3.93 21.06 5.03
N TYR A 541 -4.96 21.92 5.01
CA TYR A 541 -6.33 21.65 5.43
C TYR A 541 -7.36 22.23 4.44
N ASP A 542 -8.58 21.69 4.39
CA ASP A 542 -9.62 22.11 3.44
C ASP A 542 -10.48 23.31 3.92
N GLY A 543 -10.47 23.61 5.21
CA GLY A 543 -11.35 24.62 5.81
C GLY A 543 -12.78 24.08 6.01
N ALA A 544 -13.69 24.91 6.54
CA ALA A 544 -15.06 24.47 6.88
C ALA A 544 -16.04 24.48 5.70
N SER A 545 -15.72 25.20 4.62
CA SER A 545 -16.53 25.28 3.40
C SER A 545 -15.61 25.48 2.20
N PRO A 546 -14.78 24.47 1.88
CA PRO A 546 -13.88 24.53 0.75
C PRO A 546 -14.64 24.77 -0.57
N ALA A 547 -14.23 25.81 -1.30
CA ALA A 547 -14.81 26.15 -2.60
C ALA A 547 -14.45 25.12 -3.68
N SER A 548 -13.22 24.61 -3.65
CA SER A 548 -12.77 23.56 -4.55
C SER A 548 -13.44 22.22 -4.24
N TRP A 549 -13.63 21.37 -5.25
CA TRP A 549 -14.03 19.98 -5.06
C TRP A 549 -12.84 19.05 -4.75
N ILE A 550 -11.61 19.52 -4.97
CA ILE A 550 -10.38 18.83 -4.56
C ILE A 550 -10.28 18.91 -3.03
N ARG A 551 -9.92 17.78 -2.42
CA ARG A 551 -9.90 17.60 -0.97
C ARG A 551 -8.53 17.07 -0.51
N ARG A 552 -8.19 17.40 0.73
CA ARG A 552 -7.05 16.93 1.50
C ARG A 552 -7.45 15.85 2.50
N GLU A 553 -8.67 15.94 3.03
CA GLU A 553 -9.30 14.78 3.68
C GLU A 553 -9.49 13.64 2.67
N GLY A 554 -9.59 12.39 3.14
CA GLY A 554 -9.75 11.23 2.24
C GLY A 554 -8.48 10.85 1.46
N THR A 555 -7.30 11.30 1.91
CA THR A 555 -6.01 11.04 1.25
C THR A 555 -5.22 9.91 1.88
N LEU A 556 -5.77 9.17 2.85
CA LEU A 556 -5.10 8.01 3.45
C LEU A 556 -4.58 7.05 2.38
N SER A 557 -3.57 6.26 2.72
CA SER A 557 -3.26 5.14 1.85
C SER A 557 -4.50 4.26 1.74
N SER A 558 -4.82 3.80 0.53
CA SER A 558 -6.03 3.01 0.27
C SER A 558 -6.06 1.65 1.00
N ILE A 559 -4.96 1.25 1.65
CA ILE A 559 -4.90 0.03 2.47
C ILE A 559 -4.95 0.34 3.98
N ALA A 560 -5.09 1.61 4.33
CA ALA A 560 -5.02 2.14 5.70
C ALA A 560 -6.40 2.64 6.18
N THR A 561 -7.48 2.02 5.71
CA THR A 561 -8.87 2.33 6.12
C THR A 561 -9.60 1.13 6.75
N GLY A 562 -8.97 -0.04 6.79
CA GLY A 562 -9.45 -1.25 7.49
C GLY A 562 -9.68 -1.06 8.99
N ALA A 563 -10.49 -1.94 9.57
CA ALA A 563 -11.00 -1.79 10.93
C ALA A 563 -9.98 -2.16 12.02
N LYS A 564 -9.02 -3.04 11.75
CA LYS A 564 -8.13 -3.61 12.77
C LYS A 564 -6.71 -3.03 12.78
N PRO A 565 -6.04 -2.74 11.64
CA PRO A 565 -4.71 -2.15 11.66
C PRO A 565 -4.66 -0.83 12.44
N CYS A 566 -3.52 -0.56 13.08
CA CYS A 566 -3.23 0.74 13.65
C CYS A 566 -2.59 1.62 12.57
N VAL A 567 -3.28 2.68 12.17
CA VAL A 567 -2.84 3.61 11.13
C VAL A 567 -2.20 4.83 11.78
N VAL A 568 -1.01 5.23 11.34
CA VAL A 568 -0.22 6.25 12.04
C VAL A 568 0.07 7.45 11.15
N GLY A 569 -0.46 8.61 11.55
CA GLY A 569 -0.15 9.92 10.97
C GLY A 569 1.20 10.47 11.44
N GLY A 570 1.69 11.50 10.75
CA GLY A 570 2.95 12.16 11.04
C GLY A 570 2.76 13.56 11.59
N TYR A 571 3.50 13.92 12.64
CA TYR A 571 3.57 15.30 13.15
C TYR A 571 5.02 15.78 13.31
N GLN A 572 5.17 17.11 13.37
CA GLN A 572 6.44 17.78 13.64
C GLN A 572 6.65 17.91 15.14
N ARG A 573 7.79 17.44 15.66
CA ARG A 573 8.10 17.55 17.09
C ARG A 573 8.08 19.00 17.57
N ASP A 574 8.82 19.86 16.89
CA ASP A 574 8.86 21.28 17.20
C ASP A 574 7.53 21.91 16.78
N GLY A 575 6.77 22.37 17.77
CA GLY A 575 5.46 22.97 17.57
C GLY A 575 4.32 21.95 17.53
N GLU A 576 4.58 20.64 17.52
CA GLU A 576 3.59 19.56 17.58
C GLU A 576 2.50 19.59 16.50
N ALA A 577 2.68 20.34 15.42
CA ALA A 577 1.67 20.45 14.37
C ALA A 577 1.76 19.28 13.39
N THR A 578 0.68 19.00 12.67
CA THR A 578 0.65 17.92 11.68
C THR A 578 1.71 18.15 10.61
N ALA A 579 2.34 17.07 10.14
CA ALA A 579 3.23 17.16 9.01
C ALA A 579 2.38 17.45 7.76
N PRO A 580 2.66 18.50 6.96
CA PRO A 580 1.76 18.94 5.88
C PRO A 580 1.43 17.86 4.85
N TYR A 581 2.33 16.89 4.64
CA TYR A 581 2.12 15.75 3.74
C TYR A 581 1.26 14.64 4.35
N SER A 582 1.10 14.58 5.67
CA SER A 582 0.45 13.46 6.38
C SER A 582 -0.99 13.35 5.95
N SER A 583 -1.33 12.22 5.33
CA SER A 583 -2.68 11.95 4.87
C SER A 583 -3.68 11.81 6.03
N THR A 584 -4.94 12.15 5.74
CA THR A 584 -6.06 12.08 6.70
C THR A 584 -7.27 11.37 6.10
N GLY A 585 -8.08 10.74 6.95
CA GLY A 585 -9.33 10.10 6.54
C GLY A 585 -10.44 11.12 6.30
N PHE A 586 -11.67 10.65 6.12
CA PHE A 586 -12.84 11.51 6.04
C PHE A 586 -13.26 11.93 7.45
N ASP A 587 -13.41 13.24 7.69
CA ASP A 587 -13.89 13.75 8.97
C ASP A 587 -15.17 14.58 8.84
N GLN A 588 -15.26 15.44 7.82
CA GLN A 588 -16.38 16.38 7.72
C GLN A 588 -17.66 15.72 7.18
N HIS A 589 -17.51 14.57 6.52
CA HIS A 589 -18.60 13.75 6.04
C HIS A 589 -18.79 12.57 6.99
N ARG A 590 -19.80 12.68 7.87
CA ARG A 590 -20.33 11.57 8.70
C ARG A 590 -20.96 10.47 7.85
N ASP A 591 -20.33 10.06 6.77
CA ASP A 591 -20.69 8.83 6.08
C ASP A 591 -20.20 7.67 6.98
N PRO A 592 -21.11 6.88 7.56
CA PRO A 592 -20.74 5.77 8.44
C PRO A 592 -19.91 4.69 7.74
N SER A 593 -19.82 4.73 6.40
CA SER A 593 -19.00 3.82 5.58
C SER A 593 -17.50 4.12 5.70
N PHE A 594 -17.11 5.35 6.06
CA PHE A 594 -15.71 5.73 6.22
C PHE A 594 -15.32 5.79 7.70
N GLN A 595 -14.22 5.15 8.03
CA GLN A 595 -13.73 5.15 9.41
C GLN A 595 -12.84 6.36 9.68
N ALA A 596 -13.05 7.01 10.83
CA ALA A 596 -12.15 8.06 11.31
C ALA A 596 -10.72 7.51 11.48
N ALA A 597 -9.81 8.03 10.67
CA ALA A 597 -8.40 7.66 10.59
C ALA A 597 -7.55 8.92 10.30
N PRO A 598 -6.27 8.99 10.69
CA PRO A 598 -5.45 7.93 11.30
C PRO A 598 -5.94 7.46 12.68
N SER A 599 -5.32 6.39 13.18
CA SER A 599 -5.62 5.84 14.50
C SER A 599 -4.92 6.58 15.63
N VAL A 600 -3.72 7.11 15.36
CA VAL A 600 -2.89 7.96 16.22
C VAL A 600 -1.90 8.72 15.33
N ALA A 601 -1.17 9.69 15.87
CA ALA A 601 0.00 10.26 15.19
C ALA A 601 1.29 10.13 16.02
N ALA A 602 2.42 10.03 15.32
CA ALA A 602 3.77 10.00 15.90
C ALA A 602 4.72 10.97 15.17
N VAL A 603 5.84 11.30 15.79
CA VAL A 603 6.81 12.23 15.20
C VAL A 603 7.34 11.66 13.90
N SER A 604 7.19 12.40 12.80
CA SER A 604 7.81 12.10 11.52
C SER A 604 8.87 13.13 11.12
N ASP A 605 8.80 14.33 11.70
CA ASP A 605 9.69 15.45 11.43
C ASP A 605 10.16 16.06 12.76
N ARG A 606 11.40 16.53 12.84
CA ARG A 606 11.84 17.30 14.01
C ARG A 606 11.29 18.72 13.99
N SER A 607 11.29 19.38 12.83
CA SER A 607 10.69 20.71 12.66
C SER A 607 10.38 21.02 11.21
N ILE A 608 9.77 22.19 10.95
CA ILE A 608 9.53 22.68 9.59
C ILE A 608 10.81 22.79 8.74
N VAL A 609 11.96 23.06 9.36
CA VAL A 609 13.27 23.15 8.68
C VAL A 609 14.15 21.91 8.88
N ARG A 610 13.96 21.14 9.95
CA ARG A 610 14.69 19.89 10.23
C ARG A 610 13.76 18.71 9.99
N LYS A 611 13.60 18.34 8.72
CA LYS A 611 12.79 17.20 8.30
C LYS A 611 13.36 15.85 8.74
N GLY A 612 12.47 14.88 8.91
CA GLY A 612 12.77 13.51 9.31
C GLY A 612 13.16 13.32 10.78
N VAL A 613 13.01 12.09 11.25
CA VAL A 613 13.63 11.58 12.50
C VAL A 613 14.92 10.82 12.16
N MET A 614 15.86 10.70 13.09
CA MET A 614 17.08 9.93 12.80
C MET A 614 16.80 8.43 12.82
N ALA A 615 17.24 7.73 11.77
CA ALA A 615 17.21 6.28 11.66
C ALA A 615 18.54 5.76 11.08
N ALA A 616 18.79 4.45 11.19
CA ALA A 616 19.96 3.82 10.60
C ALA A 616 20.00 3.97 9.06
N GLY A 617 21.20 4.20 8.54
CA GLY A 617 21.49 3.94 7.13
C GLY A 617 21.71 2.45 6.88
N THR A 618 22.20 2.09 5.69
CA THR A 618 22.40 0.67 5.30
C THR A 618 23.70 0.06 5.83
N ARG A 619 24.59 0.86 6.42
CA ARG A 619 25.83 0.38 7.04
C ARG A 619 25.88 0.74 8.50
N SER A 620 26.46 -0.15 9.29
CA SER A 620 26.70 0.10 10.70
C SER A 620 27.42 1.43 10.92
N SER A 621 27.02 2.16 11.96
CA SER A 621 27.47 3.52 12.29
C SER A 621 27.04 4.64 11.33
N SER A 622 26.17 4.37 10.35
CA SER A 622 25.53 5.41 9.54
C SER A 622 24.14 5.75 10.06
N SER A 623 23.80 7.04 10.04
CA SER A 623 22.48 7.54 10.39
C SER A 623 22.00 8.57 9.36
N ILE A 624 20.70 8.60 9.12
CA ILE A 624 20.07 9.46 8.12
C ILE A 624 18.76 10.04 8.67
N PRO A 625 18.37 11.26 8.24
CA PRO A 625 17.02 11.76 8.47
C PRO A 625 16.01 10.99 7.61
N PHE A 626 15.04 10.35 8.24
CA PHE A 626 13.97 9.60 7.59
C PHE A 626 12.63 10.31 7.80
N GLU A 627 12.07 10.82 6.71
CA GLU A 627 10.82 11.61 6.66
C GLU A 627 9.62 10.74 6.25
N GLY A 628 8.42 11.19 6.59
CA GLY A 628 7.16 10.59 6.17
C GLY A 628 6.44 9.84 7.27
N THR A 629 5.18 9.50 7.02
CA THR A 629 4.40 8.61 7.90
C THR A 629 5.03 7.22 8.04
N SER A 630 5.86 6.82 7.07
CA SER A 630 6.74 5.63 7.14
C SER A 630 7.77 5.68 8.28
N ALA A 631 8.12 6.86 8.78
CA ALA A 631 8.96 7.02 9.96
C ALA A 631 8.14 7.03 11.27
N ALA A 632 6.88 7.50 11.22
CA ALA A 632 5.97 7.55 12.36
C ALA A 632 5.44 6.16 12.76
N ALA A 633 4.94 5.38 11.79
CA ALA A 633 4.36 4.05 11.99
C ALA A 633 5.26 3.06 12.77
N PRO A 634 6.53 2.84 12.39
CA PRO A 634 7.39 1.89 13.10
C PRO A 634 7.66 2.27 14.55
N GLN A 635 7.65 3.57 14.91
CA GLN A 635 7.81 4.00 16.30
C GLN A 635 6.62 3.55 17.17
N ILE A 636 5.38 3.66 16.67
CA ILE A 636 4.18 3.15 17.37
C ILE A 636 4.23 1.63 17.53
N LEU A 637 4.73 0.93 16.51
CA LEU A 637 4.93 -0.51 16.59
C LEU A 637 5.95 -0.86 17.69
N ARG A 638 7.10 -0.16 17.74
CA ARG A 638 8.12 -0.34 18.77
C ARG A 638 7.54 -0.21 20.18
N MET A 639 6.74 0.83 20.40
CA MET A 639 6.08 1.10 21.68
C MET A 639 5.05 0.03 22.06
N SER A 640 4.52 -0.70 21.09
CA SER A 640 3.51 -1.74 21.29
C SER A 640 4.13 -3.13 21.47
N ALA A 641 5.32 -3.37 20.93
CA ALA A 641 6.02 -4.65 20.93
C ALA A 641 6.90 -4.89 22.20
N VAL A 642 6.47 -4.39 23.37
CA VAL A 642 7.23 -4.46 24.62
C VAL A 642 6.96 -5.77 25.37
N PRO A 643 7.99 -6.55 25.76
CA PRO A 643 7.81 -7.76 26.57
C PRO A 643 7.26 -7.40 27.95
N GLY A 644 6.05 -7.88 28.29
CA GLY A 644 5.46 -7.65 29.62
C GLY A 644 4.77 -6.30 29.83
N GLY A 645 4.53 -5.51 28.78
CA GLY A 645 3.56 -4.40 28.84
C GLY A 645 2.14 -4.90 29.20
N PRO A 646 1.14 -4.02 29.41
CA PRO A 646 -0.17 -4.32 30.03
C PRO A 646 -1.07 -5.34 29.32
N PHE A 647 -0.54 -6.13 28.40
CA PHE A 647 -1.04 -7.47 28.07
C PHE A 647 -0.80 -8.42 29.26
N ALA A 648 -1.44 -8.11 30.38
CA ALA A 648 -1.52 -9.01 31.52
C ALA A 648 -2.24 -10.29 31.08
N PRO A 649 -1.81 -11.48 31.54
CA PRO A 649 -2.40 -12.78 31.16
C PRO A 649 -3.91 -12.90 31.49
N ASN A 650 -4.49 -11.95 32.21
CA ASN A 650 -5.91 -11.89 32.58
C ASN A 650 -6.69 -10.74 31.91
N MET A 651 -6.08 -9.96 31.02
CA MET A 651 -6.80 -9.00 30.16
C MET A 651 -6.99 -9.63 28.78
N ALA A 652 -8.21 -9.57 28.25
CA ALA A 652 -8.43 -9.90 26.84
C ALA A 652 -7.44 -9.08 25.99
N PRO A 653 -6.70 -9.71 25.05
CA PRO A 653 -5.71 -9.02 24.25
C PRO A 653 -6.41 -7.88 23.49
N THR A 654 -6.18 -6.64 23.93
CA THR A 654 -6.72 -5.47 23.23
C THR A 654 -6.02 -5.35 21.87
N ASN A 655 -6.78 -4.96 20.84
CA ASN A 655 -6.20 -4.62 19.56
C ASN A 655 -5.17 -3.48 19.75
N ILE A 656 -4.02 -3.55 19.05
CA ILE A 656 -2.97 -2.52 19.03
C ILE A 656 -3.52 -1.12 18.74
N ARG A 657 -4.55 -1.01 17.91
CA ARG A 657 -5.27 0.22 17.59
C ARG A 657 -5.90 0.84 18.83
N ASP A 658 -6.70 0.05 19.56
CA ASP A 658 -7.40 0.52 20.77
C ASP A 658 -6.41 0.86 21.89
N GLY A 659 -5.39 0.02 22.06
CA GLY A 659 -4.33 0.26 23.03
C GLY A 659 -3.55 1.55 22.73
N SER A 660 -3.27 1.84 21.46
CA SER A 660 -2.60 3.08 21.05
C SER A 660 -3.50 4.29 21.24
N ARG A 661 -4.78 4.20 20.86
CA ARG A 661 -5.79 5.24 21.08
C ARG A 661 -5.99 5.57 22.56
N GLY A 662 -5.98 4.57 23.43
CA GLY A 662 -6.10 4.77 24.88
C GLY A 662 -4.90 5.51 25.50
N ARG A 663 -3.72 5.45 24.87
CA ARG A 663 -2.50 6.17 25.29
C ARG A 663 -2.36 7.55 24.66
N ALA A 664 -3.00 7.77 23.52
CA ALA A 664 -2.97 9.01 22.78
C ALA A 664 -3.59 10.16 23.59
N LYS A 665 -2.89 11.30 23.67
CA LYS A 665 -3.45 12.53 24.23
C LYS A 665 -3.91 13.42 23.08
N ARG A 666 -5.19 13.81 23.08
CA ARG A 666 -5.65 14.87 22.17
C ARG A 666 -4.87 16.14 22.45
N GLN A 667 -4.48 16.86 21.41
CA GLN A 667 -4.05 18.23 21.57
C GLN A 667 -5.24 19.05 22.05
N THR A 668 -5.30 19.32 23.34
CA THR A 668 -6.28 20.24 23.91
C THR A 668 -5.57 21.54 24.23
N PHE A 669 -5.81 22.60 23.45
CA PHE A 669 -5.32 23.93 23.78
C PHE A 669 -6.13 24.50 24.94
N ALA A 670 -5.56 24.49 26.14
CA ALA A 670 -6.15 25.19 27.28
C ALA A 670 -6.22 26.69 26.93
N ASN A 671 -7.43 27.17 26.62
CA ASN A 671 -7.74 28.56 26.25
C ASN A 671 -7.28 29.03 24.85
N GLY A 672 -7.03 28.11 23.91
CA GLY A 672 -7.04 28.40 22.47
C GLY A 672 -5.92 29.28 21.89
N ILE A 673 -4.90 29.69 22.66
CA ILE A 673 -3.87 30.60 22.13
C ILE A 673 -2.42 30.21 22.52
N ALA A 674 -2.17 29.33 23.49
CA ALA A 674 -0.81 29.04 23.97
C ALA A 674 -0.36 27.60 23.67
N THR A 675 0.83 27.46 23.09
CA THR A 675 1.59 26.19 23.00
C THR A 675 2.20 25.81 24.36
N ALA A 676 2.83 24.64 24.48
CA ALA A 676 3.53 24.19 25.68
C ALA A 676 4.62 25.16 26.18
N ASP A 677 5.14 26.03 25.29
CA ASP A 677 6.11 27.10 25.54
C ASP A 677 5.48 28.51 25.65
N ASN A 678 4.16 28.62 25.82
CA ASN A 678 3.43 29.90 25.94
C ASN A 678 3.51 30.83 24.71
N ARG A 679 3.83 30.30 23.53
CA ARG A 679 3.80 31.08 22.28
C ARG A 679 2.34 31.29 21.85
N LEU A 680 2.00 32.54 21.52
CA LEU A 680 0.69 32.88 20.96
C LEU A 680 0.56 32.34 19.52
N LEU A 681 -0.46 31.53 19.28
CA LEU A 681 -0.82 31.02 17.95
C LEU A 681 -1.58 32.09 17.16
N ASP A 682 -1.21 32.33 15.90
CA ASP A 682 -2.02 33.17 15.01
C ASP A 682 -3.29 32.44 14.52
N ALA A 683 -4.20 33.15 13.85
CA ALA A 683 -5.50 32.59 13.45
C ALA A 683 -5.39 31.48 12.39
N ASP A 684 -4.39 31.51 11.50
CA ASP A 684 -4.16 30.43 10.53
C ASP A 684 -3.48 29.24 11.18
N GLU A 685 -2.60 29.47 12.14
CA GLU A 685 -2.00 28.39 12.93
C GLU A 685 -3.01 27.74 13.89
N GLN A 686 -3.92 28.54 14.47
CA GLN A 686 -5.08 28.02 15.20
C GLN A 686 -6.01 27.26 14.26
N ARG A 687 -6.31 27.76 13.06
CA ARG A 687 -7.11 27.03 12.08
C ARG A 687 -6.44 25.75 11.63
N ARG A 688 -5.13 25.76 11.39
CA ARG A 688 -4.33 24.59 11.09
C ARG A 688 -4.45 23.57 12.22
N ARG A 689 -4.17 23.98 13.45
CA ARG A 689 -4.24 23.11 14.65
C ARG A 689 -5.66 22.70 15.11
N ASN A 690 -6.69 23.48 14.77
CA ASN A 690 -8.09 23.19 15.09
C ASN A 690 -8.79 22.41 13.96
N ALA A 691 -8.42 22.63 12.70
CA ALA A 691 -8.79 21.75 11.59
C ALA A 691 -8.02 20.41 11.65
N GLU A 692 -6.86 20.42 12.32
CA GLU A 692 -6.14 19.25 12.83
C GLU A 692 -6.86 18.53 13.99
N GLU A 693 -8.11 18.87 14.34
CA GLU A 693 -9.00 17.91 15.02
C GLU A 693 -9.16 16.59 14.20
N ASN A 694 -8.61 16.58 12.96
CA ASN A 694 -8.57 15.50 11.97
C ASN A 694 -7.23 14.81 11.74
N VAL A 695 -6.17 15.14 12.48
CA VAL A 695 -5.14 14.11 12.71
C VAL A 695 -5.76 13.10 13.66
N GLY A 696 -6.53 12.18 13.05
CA GLY A 696 -7.37 11.19 13.69
C GLY A 696 -6.68 10.55 14.89
N ALA A 697 -7.26 10.82 16.06
CA ALA A 697 -6.82 10.37 17.38
C ALA A 697 -5.41 10.83 17.80
N GLY A 698 -5.32 11.26 19.06
CA GLY A 698 -4.26 12.13 19.57
C GLY A 698 -2.81 11.67 19.33
N ASN A 699 -1.89 12.57 19.64
CA ASN A 699 -0.47 12.31 19.51
C ASN A 699 -0.04 11.35 20.62
N VAL A 700 0.77 10.37 20.24
CA VAL A 700 1.60 9.65 21.20
C VAL A 700 2.90 10.43 21.29
N ALA A 701 3.18 10.98 22.47
CA ALA A 701 4.43 11.70 22.71
C ALA A 701 5.60 10.74 22.43
N SER A 702 6.47 11.10 21.49
CA SER A 702 7.75 10.42 21.37
C SER A 702 8.63 10.91 22.51
N ASP A 703 9.14 10.02 23.35
CA ASP A 703 10.23 10.40 24.24
C ASP A 703 11.43 10.81 23.39
N LYS A 704 12.11 11.88 23.80
CA LYS A 704 13.33 12.36 23.16
C LYS A 704 14.31 11.18 23.07
N CYS A 705 14.48 10.63 21.88
CA CYS A 705 15.38 9.51 21.69
C CYS A 705 16.81 10.05 21.80
N GLY A 706 17.65 9.46 22.65
CA GLY A 706 19.05 9.88 22.81
C GLY A 706 19.91 9.76 21.55
N ILE A 707 19.35 9.24 20.44
CA ILE A 707 19.96 9.29 19.09
C ILE A 707 19.89 10.71 18.48
N GLU A 708 18.93 11.53 18.89
CA GLU A 708 18.62 12.80 18.21
C GLU A 708 19.28 14.01 18.86
N ASP A 709 19.79 13.85 20.08
CA ASP A 709 20.39 14.92 20.89
C ASP A 709 21.91 14.73 21.12
N ASP A 710 22.54 13.69 20.54
CA ASP A 710 24.00 13.41 20.60
C ASP A 710 24.70 13.59 19.25
#